data_AF-A0AAQ1W820-F1
#
_entry.id   AF-A0AAQ1W820-F1
#
_cell.length_a   1.000
_cell.length_b   1.000
_cell.length_c   1.000
_cell.angle_alpha   90.00
_cell.angle_beta   90.00
_cell.angle_gamma   90.00
#
_symmetry.space_group_name_H-M   'P 1'
#
loop_
_entity.id
_entity.type
_entity.pdbx_description
1 polymer ?
#
loop_
_entity_poly.entity_id
_entity_poly.type
_entity_poly.pdbx_seq_one_letter_code
_entity_poly.pdbx_strand_id
1 'polypeptide(L)'
;MTPHVMKRDGCKVPFKSERIQEAILRAAKAAGVDDADYCATVAEVVSQQMQGRAQVDINEIQTAVENQLMSGPYKQLARAYIEYRHDRDSQREKRGRLNQEIRGLVEQTNSALLNENANKDSKVIPTQRDLLAGIVAKHYARQHLLPHDVVMAHERGMIHYHDLDYSPFFPMFNCMLIDLKGMLTQGFKMGNAEIEPPKSISTATAVTAQIIAQVASHIYGGTTINRIDEVLAPFVTESFKKHRKIAEEWQIPDAEGYARARTEKECYDAFQSLEYEVNTLHTANGQTPFVTFGFGLGTSWESRMIQQSILRNRIAGLGKNRKTAVFPKLVFAIRDGLNHKFGDPNYDIKQLALECASKRMYPDILNYDQVVKVTGSFKTPMGCRSFLGVWENEDGEQVHDGRNNLGVISLNLPRIALEAKGDEAAFWALLDERLQLARKALMTRIARLEGVKARVAPILYMEGACGVRLKADDDVSEIFKNGRASISLGYIGIHETINALYGNQHMYDSEALREKGVAIVQRLRDAVDVWKEETGYGFSLYSTPSENLCDRFCRLDTAEFGIVEGVTDKGYYTNSFHLDVEKKVNPYDKIDFEAPYPPLANGGFICYGEYPNIQHNLKALEDVWDYSYEHVPYYGTNTPIDECYECGFTGEFECTSKGFTCPKCGNHDAARVSVTRRVCGYLGSPDARPFNAGKQEEVKRRVKHLANGQIG
;
A
#
# COMPACT_ATOMS: atom_id res chain seq x y z
N MET A 1 -54.54 15.40 4.11
CA MET A 1 -53.21 15.20 4.76
C MET A 1 -52.25 16.24 4.22
N THR A 2 -51.47 16.89 5.08
CA THR A 2 -50.41 17.81 4.66
C THR A 2 -49.20 16.99 4.21
N PRO A 3 -48.67 17.19 2.99
CA PRO A 3 -47.55 16.40 2.49
C PRO A 3 -46.28 16.64 3.32
N HIS A 4 -45.37 15.67 3.31
CA HIS A 4 -43.98 15.89 3.70
C HIS A 4 -43.14 16.24 2.47
N VAL A 5 -42.28 17.24 2.61
CA VAL A 5 -41.32 17.61 1.56
C VAL A 5 -40.06 16.78 1.75
N MET A 6 -39.68 16.06 0.70
CA MET A 6 -38.33 15.49 0.57
C MET A 6 -37.40 16.60 0.13
N LYS A 7 -36.45 16.94 0.99
CA LYS A 7 -35.32 17.79 0.60
C LYS A 7 -34.32 16.98 -0.24
N ARG A 8 -33.44 17.69 -0.95
CA ARG A 8 -32.40 17.09 -1.80
C ARG A 8 -31.37 16.25 -1.02
N ASP A 9 -31.24 16.48 0.27
CA ASP A 9 -30.40 15.71 1.20
C ASP A 9 -31.12 14.47 1.77
N GLY A 10 -32.31 14.15 1.28
CA GLY A 10 -33.13 13.03 1.75
C GLY A 10 -33.93 13.30 3.01
N CYS A 11 -33.77 14.48 3.65
CA CYS A 11 -34.51 14.81 4.87
C CYS A 11 -35.99 15.09 4.60
N LYS A 12 -36.86 14.49 5.42
CA LYS A 12 -38.31 14.76 5.43
C LYS A 12 -38.61 15.96 6.32
N VAL A 13 -39.31 16.96 5.79
CA VAL A 13 -39.80 18.09 6.58
C VAL A 13 -41.29 18.34 6.32
N PRO A 14 -42.03 18.93 7.27
CA PRO A 14 -43.42 19.33 7.04
C PRO A 14 -43.51 20.34 5.88
N PHE A 15 -44.48 20.16 4.99
CA PHE A 15 -44.82 21.17 3.98
C PHE A 15 -45.35 22.43 4.66
N LYS A 16 -44.82 23.58 4.25
CA LYS A 16 -45.15 24.91 4.77
C LYS A 16 -45.28 25.88 3.61
N SER A 17 -46.51 26.32 3.30
CA SER A 17 -46.81 27.21 2.18
C SER A 17 -46.12 28.57 2.34
N GLU A 18 -45.90 29.01 3.57
CA GLU A 18 -45.24 30.28 3.90
C GLU A 18 -43.81 30.33 3.32
N ARG A 19 -43.13 29.19 3.24
CA ARG A 19 -41.77 29.11 2.68
C ARG A 19 -41.73 29.31 1.17
N ILE A 20 -42.81 28.92 0.48
CA ILE A 20 -42.95 29.13 -0.97
C ILE A 20 -43.21 30.62 -1.23
N GLN A 21 -44.14 31.20 -0.48
CA GLN A 21 -44.46 32.62 -0.57
C GLN A 21 -43.25 33.50 -0.26
N GLU A 22 -42.50 33.20 0.81
CA GLU A 22 -41.29 33.96 1.17
C GLU A 22 -40.22 33.90 0.08
N ALA A 23 -40.06 32.75 -0.59
CA ALA A 23 -39.11 32.61 -1.70
C ALA A 23 -39.54 33.46 -2.92
N ILE A 24 -40.83 33.49 -3.24
CA ILE A 24 -41.38 34.30 -4.34
C ILE A 24 -41.27 35.79 -4.02
N LEU A 25 -41.61 36.21 -2.79
CA LEU A 25 -41.50 37.61 -2.35
C LEU A 25 -40.06 38.15 -2.43
N ARG A 26 -39.07 37.31 -2.07
CA ARG A 26 -37.66 37.68 -2.20
C ARG A 26 -37.26 37.87 -3.67
N ALA A 27 -37.75 37.01 -4.56
CA ALA A 27 -37.53 37.17 -6.00
C ALA A 27 -38.26 38.40 -6.57
N ALA A 28 -39.48 38.70 -6.09
CA ALA A 28 -40.25 39.87 -6.49
C ALA A 28 -39.54 41.18 -6.12
N LYS A 29 -39.05 41.26 -4.88
CA LYS A 29 -38.22 42.38 -4.43
C LYS A 29 -36.95 42.56 -5.27
N ALA A 30 -36.27 41.46 -5.62
CA ALA A 30 -35.08 41.51 -6.47
C ALA A 30 -35.40 41.94 -7.92
N ALA A 31 -36.59 41.60 -8.42
CA ALA A 31 -37.07 41.97 -9.75
C ALA A 31 -37.75 43.35 -9.82
N GLY A 32 -37.85 44.08 -8.70
CA GLY A 32 -38.56 45.35 -8.61
C GLY A 32 -40.09 45.24 -8.81
N VAL A 33 -40.67 44.08 -8.49
CA VAL A 33 -42.12 43.83 -8.54
C VAL A 33 -42.71 43.96 -7.14
N ASP A 34 -43.62 44.91 -6.96
CA ASP A 34 -44.34 45.16 -5.70
C ASP A 34 -45.80 44.73 -5.83
N ASP A 35 -46.01 43.42 -5.89
CA ASP A 35 -47.33 42.79 -6.00
C ASP A 35 -47.40 41.57 -5.05
N ALA A 36 -47.65 41.87 -3.78
CA ALA A 36 -47.69 40.87 -2.71
C ALA A 36 -48.87 39.90 -2.88
N ASP A 37 -49.99 40.37 -3.42
CA ASP A 37 -51.20 39.58 -3.67
C ASP A 37 -50.95 38.54 -4.77
N TYR A 38 -50.26 38.93 -5.84
CA TYR A 38 -49.83 37.99 -6.87
C TYR A 38 -48.87 36.93 -6.31
N CYS A 39 -47.90 37.32 -5.47
CA CYS A 39 -46.97 36.38 -4.84
C CYS A 39 -47.68 35.37 -3.92
N ALA A 40 -48.69 35.83 -3.17
CA ALA A 40 -49.52 34.97 -2.33
C ALA A 40 -50.36 34.00 -3.18
N THR A 41 -50.97 34.51 -4.26
CA THR A 41 -51.77 33.72 -5.20
C THR A 41 -50.95 32.59 -5.83
N VAL A 42 -49.73 32.89 -6.30
CA VAL A 42 -48.81 31.88 -6.87
C VAL A 42 -48.47 30.81 -5.83
N ALA A 43 -48.15 31.20 -4.60
CA ALA A 43 -47.84 30.27 -3.52
C ALA A 43 -49.03 29.38 -3.16
N GLU A 44 -50.25 29.93 -3.17
CA GLU A 44 -51.48 29.18 -2.91
C GLU A 44 -51.77 28.18 -4.02
N VAL A 45 -51.70 28.58 -5.28
CA VAL A 45 -51.90 27.68 -6.44
C VAL A 45 -50.93 26.52 -6.41
N VAL A 46 -49.64 26.79 -6.18
CA VAL A 46 -48.63 25.73 -6.04
C VAL A 46 -48.92 24.85 -4.83
N SER A 47 -49.35 25.42 -3.71
CA SER A 47 -49.69 24.64 -2.51
C SER A 47 -50.88 23.72 -2.75
N GLN A 48 -51.90 24.17 -3.48
CA GLN A 48 -53.06 23.37 -3.88
C GLN A 48 -52.66 22.19 -4.78
N GLN A 49 -51.74 22.40 -5.74
CA GLN A 49 -51.22 21.33 -6.60
C GLN A 49 -50.52 20.19 -5.81
N MET A 50 -50.02 20.50 -4.61
CA MET A 50 -49.33 19.55 -3.73
C MET A 50 -50.26 18.88 -2.71
N GLN A 51 -51.51 19.32 -2.58
CA GLN A 51 -52.48 18.72 -1.66
C GLN A 51 -52.84 17.29 -2.09
N GLY A 52 -53.19 16.46 -1.10
CA GLY A 52 -53.59 15.06 -1.32
C GLY A 52 -52.42 14.08 -1.56
N ARG A 53 -51.19 14.58 -1.69
CA ARG A 53 -49.98 13.74 -1.78
C ARG A 53 -49.45 13.44 -0.37
N ALA A 54 -48.94 12.22 -0.16
CA ALA A 54 -48.27 11.86 1.09
C ALA A 54 -46.85 12.47 1.18
N GLN A 55 -46.16 12.59 0.05
CA GLN A 55 -44.78 13.04 -0.06
C GLN A 55 -44.59 13.80 -1.38
N VAL A 56 -43.81 14.88 -1.37
CA VAL A 56 -43.52 15.74 -2.52
C VAL A 56 -42.03 16.05 -2.57
N ASP A 57 -41.40 15.98 -3.74
CA ASP A 57 -40.00 16.36 -3.88
C ASP A 57 -39.84 17.88 -3.97
N ILE A 58 -38.80 18.42 -3.33
CA ILE A 58 -38.54 19.87 -3.36
C ILE A 58 -38.36 20.42 -4.79
N ASN A 59 -37.87 19.61 -5.74
CA ASN A 59 -37.74 20.00 -7.13
C ASN A 59 -39.11 20.12 -7.82
N GLU A 60 -40.07 19.26 -7.48
CA GLU A 60 -41.44 19.35 -8.01
C GLU A 60 -42.12 20.66 -7.59
N ILE A 61 -41.95 21.06 -6.32
CA ILE A 61 -42.47 22.33 -5.81
C ILE A 61 -41.84 23.51 -6.57
N GLN A 62 -40.54 23.44 -6.82
CA GLN A 62 -39.81 24.53 -7.49
C GLN A 62 -40.21 24.65 -8.96
N THR A 63 -40.29 23.54 -9.68
CA THR A 63 -40.79 23.52 -11.07
C THR A 63 -42.23 24.01 -11.15
N ALA A 64 -43.08 23.69 -10.17
CA ALA A 64 -44.44 24.22 -10.11
C ALA A 64 -44.46 25.74 -9.92
N VAL A 65 -43.60 26.30 -9.06
CA VAL A 65 -43.44 27.76 -8.90
C VAL A 65 -42.93 28.40 -10.19
N GLU A 66 -41.91 27.82 -10.82
CA GLU A 66 -41.34 28.33 -12.08
C GLU A 66 -42.39 28.36 -13.19
N ASN A 67 -43.12 27.27 -13.39
CA ASN A 67 -44.20 27.20 -14.37
C ASN A 67 -45.30 28.22 -14.10
N GLN A 68 -45.71 28.36 -12.83
CA GLN A 68 -46.75 29.31 -12.44
C GLN A 68 -46.30 30.75 -12.68
N LEU A 69 -45.07 31.11 -12.31
CA LEU A 69 -44.50 32.45 -12.56
C LEU A 69 -44.31 32.71 -14.06
N MET A 70 -43.86 31.71 -14.83
CA MET A 70 -43.68 31.80 -16.29
C MET A 70 -45.01 31.95 -17.02
N SER A 71 -46.11 31.40 -16.50
CA SER A 71 -47.46 31.58 -17.04
C SER A 71 -48.06 32.95 -16.73
N GLY A 72 -47.53 33.65 -15.74
CA GLY A 72 -48.04 34.93 -15.26
C GLY A 72 -47.60 36.18 -16.04
N PRO A 73 -48.07 37.36 -15.59
CA PRO A 73 -47.81 38.65 -16.24
C PRO A 73 -46.38 39.19 -15.99
N TYR A 74 -45.73 38.82 -14.87
CA TYR A 74 -44.42 39.35 -14.48
C TYR A 74 -43.25 38.45 -14.91
N LYS A 75 -42.85 38.53 -16.19
CA LYS A 75 -41.75 37.71 -16.74
C LYS A 75 -40.39 37.98 -16.05
N GLN A 76 -40.16 39.22 -15.61
CA GLN A 76 -38.98 39.62 -14.86
C GLN A 76 -38.87 38.94 -13.49
N LEU A 77 -40.00 38.74 -12.80
CA LEU A 77 -40.05 37.99 -11.55
C LEU A 77 -39.74 36.51 -11.79
N ALA A 78 -40.31 35.91 -12.86
CA ALA A 78 -40.00 34.53 -13.22
C ALA A 78 -38.50 34.33 -13.49
N ARG A 79 -37.87 35.22 -14.28
CA ARG A 79 -36.42 35.19 -14.54
C ARG A 79 -35.59 35.32 -13.27
N ALA A 80 -35.91 36.30 -12.42
CA ALA A 80 -35.19 36.52 -11.17
C ALA A 80 -35.31 35.33 -10.20
N TYR A 81 -36.49 34.67 -10.15
CA TYR A 81 -36.67 33.46 -9.36
C TYR A 81 -35.80 32.31 -9.91
N ILE A 82 -35.84 32.05 -11.22
CA ILE A 82 -35.06 30.99 -11.88
C ILE A 82 -33.55 31.22 -11.69
N GLU A 83 -33.05 32.43 -11.93
CA GLU A 83 -31.64 32.80 -11.75
C GLU A 83 -31.20 32.65 -10.28
N TYR A 84 -32.00 33.15 -9.33
CA TYR A 84 -31.70 32.98 -7.90
C TYR A 84 -31.66 31.51 -7.48
N ARG A 85 -32.54 30.66 -8.05
CA ARG A 85 -32.52 29.21 -7.82
C ARG A 85 -31.27 28.57 -8.39
N HIS A 86 -30.93 28.89 -9.65
CA HIS A 86 -29.72 28.41 -10.30
C HIS A 86 -28.45 28.81 -9.51
N ASP A 87 -28.35 30.06 -9.08
CA ASP A 87 -27.22 30.55 -8.28
C ASP A 87 -27.16 29.89 -6.91
N ARG A 88 -28.29 29.72 -6.22
CA ARG A 88 -28.37 28.98 -4.95
C ARG A 88 -27.94 27.53 -5.11
N ASP A 89 -28.32 26.90 -6.21
CA ASP A 89 -28.00 25.51 -6.50
C ASP A 89 -26.51 25.37 -6.81
N SER A 90 -25.95 26.23 -7.68
CA SER A 90 -24.51 26.32 -7.93
C SER A 90 -23.70 26.64 -6.67
N GLN A 91 -24.16 27.56 -5.82
CA GLN A 91 -23.49 27.88 -4.55
C GLN A 91 -23.53 26.72 -3.56
N ARG A 92 -24.62 25.96 -3.51
CA ARG A 92 -24.72 24.75 -2.67
C ARG A 92 -23.82 23.66 -3.19
N GLU A 93 -23.77 23.47 -4.50
CA GLU A 93 -22.87 22.53 -5.17
C GLU A 93 -21.42 22.89 -4.86
N LYS A 94 -21.02 24.16 -5.02
CA LYS A 94 -19.69 24.67 -4.68
C LYS A 94 -19.33 24.54 -3.19
N ARG A 95 -20.33 24.50 -2.30
CA ARG A 95 -20.14 24.25 -0.85
C ARG A 95 -20.07 22.77 -0.50
N GLY A 96 -20.37 21.87 -1.43
CA GLY A 96 -20.25 20.43 -1.20
C GLY A 96 -18.80 20.06 -0.92
N ARG A 97 -18.59 19.17 0.07
CA ARG A 97 -17.26 18.68 0.47
C ARG A 97 -16.45 18.16 -0.72
N LEU A 98 -17.09 17.45 -1.65
CA LEU A 98 -16.48 16.96 -2.89
C LEU A 98 -15.90 18.10 -3.74
N ASN A 99 -16.69 19.15 -4.01
CA ASN A 99 -16.24 20.28 -4.82
C ASN A 99 -15.14 21.09 -4.12
N GLN A 100 -15.15 21.16 -2.79
CA GLN A 100 -14.05 21.77 -2.04
C GLN A 100 -12.75 20.96 -2.15
N GLU A 101 -12.82 19.63 -2.04
CA GLU A 101 -11.64 18.75 -2.20
C GLU A 101 -11.09 18.82 -3.65
N ILE A 102 -11.96 18.77 -4.66
CA ILE A 102 -11.57 18.91 -6.08
C ILE A 102 -10.94 20.28 -6.33
N ARG A 103 -11.56 21.36 -5.83
CA ARG A 103 -11.02 22.72 -5.98
C ARG A 103 -9.68 22.86 -5.26
N GLY A 104 -9.53 22.28 -4.07
CA GLY A 104 -8.27 22.26 -3.32
C GLY A 104 -7.14 21.56 -4.06
N LEU A 105 -7.44 20.51 -4.83
CA LEU A 105 -6.48 19.86 -5.73
C LEU A 105 -6.12 20.76 -6.91
N VAL A 106 -7.12 21.33 -7.60
CA VAL A 106 -6.92 22.17 -8.80
C VAL A 106 -6.15 23.45 -8.48
N GLU A 107 -6.48 24.10 -7.37
CA GLU A 107 -5.82 25.32 -6.90
C GLU A 107 -4.53 25.04 -6.11
N GLN A 108 -4.19 23.75 -5.88
CA GLN A 108 -3.03 23.30 -5.09
C GLN A 108 -2.96 23.90 -3.67
N THR A 109 -4.12 24.13 -3.03
CA THR A 109 -4.21 24.79 -1.72
C THR A 109 -4.24 23.80 -0.54
N ASN A 110 -4.42 22.50 -0.78
CA ASN A 110 -4.51 21.49 0.29
C ASN A 110 -3.25 20.61 0.38
N SER A 111 -2.27 21.03 1.17
CA SER A 111 -1.00 20.31 1.34
C SER A 111 -1.15 18.87 1.87
N ALA A 112 -2.19 18.58 2.66
CA ALA A 112 -2.43 17.23 3.17
C ALA A 112 -2.85 16.24 2.07
N LEU A 113 -3.60 16.71 1.07
CA LEU A 113 -3.93 15.90 -0.13
C LEU A 113 -2.71 15.73 -1.04
N LEU A 114 -1.89 16.77 -1.17
CA LEU A 114 -0.71 16.74 -2.04
C LEU A 114 0.41 15.83 -1.49
N ASN A 115 0.50 15.68 -0.17
CA ASN A 115 1.54 14.91 0.51
C ASN A 115 1.04 13.58 1.12
N GLU A 116 -0.15 13.09 0.73
CA GLU A 116 -0.73 11.85 1.30
C GLU A 116 0.10 10.60 1.00
N ASN A 117 0.87 10.59 -0.08
CA ASN A 117 1.75 9.48 -0.45
C ASN A 117 3.12 10.05 -0.82
N ALA A 118 4.17 9.67 -0.10
CA ALA A 118 5.51 10.17 -0.34
C ALA A 118 5.96 9.94 -1.79
N ASN A 119 5.45 8.91 -2.47
CA ASN A 119 5.79 8.62 -3.85
C ASN A 119 4.91 9.32 -4.92
N LYS A 120 3.92 10.15 -4.59
CA LYS A 120 3.07 10.85 -5.57
C LYS A 120 3.54 12.29 -5.78
N ASP A 121 4.11 12.62 -6.95
CA ASP A 121 4.35 14.03 -7.31
C ASP A 121 3.03 14.65 -7.77
N SER A 122 2.39 15.43 -6.89
CA SER A 122 1.07 16.02 -7.12
C SER A 122 1.04 17.11 -8.21
N LYS A 123 2.20 17.51 -8.75
CA LYS A 123 2.30 18.53 -9.80
C LYS A 123 2.25 17.94 -11.22
N VAL A 124 2.52 16.65 -11.39
CA VAL A 124 2.48 16.00 -12.71
C VAL A 124 1.07 15.50 -13.05
N ILE A 125 0.73 15.60 -14.34
CA ILE A 125 -0.62 15.32 -14.87
C ILE A 125 -1.13 13.91 -14.50
N PRO A 126 -0.35 12.81 -14.64
CA PRO A 126 -0.85 11.48 -14.28
C PRO A 126 -1.29 11.39 -12.81
N THR A 127 -0.49 11.96 -11.89
CA THR A 127 -0.84 12.00 -10.47
C THR A 127 -2.08 12.84 -10.21
N GLN A 128 -2.25 13.99 -10.88
CA GLN A 128 -3.47 14.81 -10.72
C GLN A 128 -4.73 14.06 -11.16
N ARG A 129 -4.66 13.31 -12.26
CA ARG A 129 -5.78 12.46 -12.73
C ARG A 129 -6.11 11.38 -11.70
N ASP A 130 -5.10 10.74 -11.14
CA ASP A 130 -5.26 9.71 -10.11
C ASP A 130 -5.84 10.29 -8.81
N LEU A 131 -5.31 11.41 -8.32
CA LEU A 131 -5.83 12.10 -7.12
C LEU A 131 -7.29 12.53 -7.31
N LEU A 132 -7.65 13.03 -8.50
CA LEU A 132 -9.05 13.38 -8.81
C LEU A 132 -9.96 12.14 -8.76
N ALA A 133 -9.55 11.03 -9.40
CA ALA A 133 -10.28 9.77 -9.35
C ALA A 133 -10.42 9.27 -7.90
N GLY A 134 -9.35 9.38 -7.10
CA GLY A 134 -9.33 9.00 -5.70
C GLY A 134 -10.26 9.83 -4.82
N ILE A 135 -10.34 11.15 -5.03
CA ILE A 135 -11.29 12.03 -4.32
C ILE A 135 -12.73 11.59 -4.60
N VAL A 136 -13.06 11.36 -5.87
CA VAL A 136 -14.40 10.90 -6.30
C VAL A 136 -14.70 9.52 -5.72
N ALA A 137 -13.77 8.58 -5.80
CA ALA A 137 -13.90 7.23 -5.26
C ALA A 137 -14.12 7.23 -3.75
N LYS A 138 -13.30 7.95 -2.97
CA LYS A 138 -13.47 8.11 -1.51
C LYS A 138 -14.82 8.70 -1.18
N HIS A 139 -15.28 9.72 -1.91
CA HIS A 139 -16.58 10.34 -1.67
C HIS A 139 -17.72 9.34 -1.92
N TYR A 140 -17.74 8.71 -3.09
CA TYR A 140 -18.80 7.78 -3.46
C TYR A 140 -18.84 6.55 -2.55
N ALA A 141 -17.68 5.99 -2.21
CA ALA A 141 -17.58 4.85 -1.31
C ALA A 141 -18.19 5.15 0.06
N ARG A 142 -17.87 6.30 0.66
CA ARG A 142 -18.38 6.70 1.98
C ARG A 142 -19.88 7.03 2.00
N GLN A 143 -20.39 7.60 0.91
CA GLN A 143 -21.79 8.05 0.86
C GLN A 143 -22.76 6.95 0.41
N HIS A 144 -22.29 5.99 -0.41
CA HIS A 144 -23.20 5.11 -1.15
C HIS A 144 -22.84 3.63 -1.11
N LEU A 145 -21.59 3.24 -0.82
CA LEU A 145 -21.18 1.83 -0.87
C LEU A 145 -20.94 1.22 0.50
N LEU A 146 -20.33 1.98 1.41
CA LEU A 146 -19.92 1.45 2.72
C LEU A 146 -21.02 1.63 3.76
N PRO A 147 -21.18 0.65 4.68
CA PRO A 147 -22.02 0.82 5.86
C PRO A 147 -21.61 2.04 6.70
N HIS A 148 -22.61 2.76 7.23
CA HIS A 148 -22.38 4.01 7.94
C HIS A 148 -21.45 3.87 9.16
N ASP A 149 -21.61 2.79 9.93
CA ASP A 149 -20.77 2.50 11.09
C ASP A 149 -19.29 2.26 10.73
N VAL A 150 -19.03 1.57 9.61
CA VAL A 150 -17.68 1.38 9.07
C VAL A 150 -17.06 2.72 8.66
N VAL A 151 -17.84 3.58 7.98
CA VAL A 151 -17.38 4.92 7.58
C VAL A 151 -17.04 5.76 8.81
N MET A 152 -17.93 5.80 9.80
CA MET A 152 -17.72 6.56 11.02
C MET A 152 -16.47 6.08 11.79
N ALA A 153 -16.26 4.77 11.87
CA ALA A 153 -15.09 4.21 12.53
C ALA A 153 -13.79 4.52 11.77
N HIS A 154 -13.80 4.51 10.43
CA HIS A 154 -12.67 4.98 9.65
C HIS A 154 -12.39 6.46 9.89
N GLU A 155 -13.40 7.34 9.82
CA GLU A 155 -13.24 8.78 9.99
C GLU A 155 -12.77 9.16 11.40
N ARG A 156 -13.21 8.44 12.43
CA ARG A 156 -12.80 8.63 13.84
C ARG A 156 -11.45 7.99 14.19
N GLY A 157 -10.82 7.25 13.27
CA GLY A 157 -9.54 6.58 13.55
C GLY A 157 -9.65 5.34 14.43
N MET A 158 -10.85 4.78 14.58
CA MET A 158 -11.10 3.51 15.27
C MET A 158 -10.55 2.32 14.48
N ILE A 159 -10.76 2.38 13.16
CA ILE A 159 -10.18 1.47 12.18
C ILE A 159 -9.58 2.28 11.04
N HIS A 160 -8.84 1.63 10.16
CA HIS A 160 -8.40 2.20 8.90
C HIS A 160 -8.71 1.28 7.73
N TYR A 161 -9.70 1.68 6.93
CA TYR A 161 -9.95 1.14 5.60
C TYR A 161 -8.86 1.59 4.63
N HIS A 162 -7.96 0.67 4.27
CA HIS A 162 -6.85 0.95 3.34
C HIS A 162 -7.35 1.07 1.89
N ASP A 163 -6.70 1.96 1.14
CA ASP A 163 -6.89 2.17 -0.30
C ASP A 163 -8.34 2.54 -0.68
N LEU A 164 -8.96 3.39 0.16
CA LEU A 164 -10.34 3.85 -0.02
C LEU A 164 -10.52 4.74 -1.29
N ASP A 165 -9.42 5.25 -1.84
CA ASP A 165 -9.32 5.88 -3.16
C ASP A 165 -9.47 4.91 -4.33
N TYR A 166 -9.34 3.60 -4.10
CA TYR A 166 -9.55 2.57 -5.12
C TYR A 166 -10.73 1.66 -4.80
N SER A 167 -10.67 0.96 -3.67
CA SER A 167 -11.67 -0.02 -3.26
C SER A 167 -12.52 0.51 -2.11
N PRO A 168 -13.86 0.36 -2.12
CA PRO A 168 -14.66 -0.50 -2.98
C PRO A 168 -15.19 0.16 -4.26
N PHE A 169 -14.80 1.39 -4.61
CA PHE A 169 -15.36 2.05 -5.80
C PHE A 169 -15.06 1.25 -7.08
N PHE A 170 -13.78 1.01 -7.34
CA PHE A 170 -13.31 0.08 -8.35
C PHE A 170 -13.24 -1.34 -7.79
N PRO A 171 -13.64 -2.38 -8.55
CA PRO A 171 -13.55 -3.78 -8.14
C PRO A 171 -12.10 -4.30 -8.29
N MET A 172 -11.18 -3.69 -7.54
CA MET A 172 -9.75 -4.02 -7.51
C MET A 172 -9.42 -4.78 -6.23
N PHE A 173 -8.40 -5.64 -6.30
CA PHE A 173 -7.77 -6.25 -5.13
C PHE A 173 -6.37 -5.64 -4.87
N ASN A 174 -5.73 -6.06 -3.76
CA ASN A 174 -4.53 -5.43 -3.22
C ASN A 174 -3.27 -5.86 -3.97
N CYS A 175 -2.56 -6.87 -3.46
CA CYS A 175 -1.25 -7.30 -3.92
C CYS A 175 -1.29 -8.75 -4.42
N MET A 176 -0.28 -9.18 -5.17
CA MET A 176 -0.21 -10.54 -5.72
C MET A 176 1.19 -11.06 -5.98
N LEU A 177 1.30 -12.39 -6.06
CA LEU A 177 2.39 -13.08 -6.76
C LEU A 177 1.95 -13.28 -8.21
N ILE A 178 2.70 -12.75 -9.17
CA ILE A 178 2.40 -12.93 -10.60
C ILE A 178 2.83 -14.34 -11.02
N ASP A 179 1.96 -15.10 -11.69
CA ASP A 179 2.35 -16.34 -12.37
C ASP A 179 3.11 -16.05 -13.67
N LEU A 180 4.33 -15.52 -13.51
CA LEU A 180 5.20 -15.17 -14.62
C LEU A 180 5.58 -16.41 -15.44
N LYS A 181 5.76 -17.56 -14.79
CA LYS A 181 6.11 -18.82 -15.45
C LYS A 181 5.01 -19.25 -16.41
N GLY A 182 3.75 -19.29 -15.95
CA GLY A 182 2.61 -19.65 -16.78
C GLY A 182 2.45 -18.70 -17.97
N MET A 183 2.59 -17.40 -17.74
CA MET A 183 2.50 -16.39 -18.81
C MET A 183 3.60 -16.55 -19.86
N LEU A 184 4.87 -16.64 -19.47
CA LEU A 184 5.99 -16.70 -20.41
C LEU A 184 6.11 -18.02 -21.17
N THR A 185 5.54 -19.12 -20.64
CA THR A 185 5.65 -20.44 -21.28
C THR A 185 4.47 -20.79 -22.19
N GLN A 186 3.27 -20.30 -21.90
CA GLN A 186 2.06 -20.63 -22.67
C GLN A 186 1.72 -19.58 -23.74
N GLY A 187 2.41 -18.43 -23.73
CA GLY A 187 2.00 -17.25 -24.48
C GLY A 187 0.77 -16.57 -23.87
N PHE A 188 0.57 -15.30 -24.18
CA PHE A 188 -0.54 -14.52 -23.61
C PHE A 188 -0.78 -13.24 -24.42
N LYS A 189 -1.95 -12.65 -24.28
CA LYS A 189 -2.24 -11.35 -24.88
C LYS A 189 -1.91 -10.22 -23.92
N MET A 190 -1.24 -9.19 -24.43
CA MET A 190 -0.97 -7.96 -23.69
C MET A 190 -1.33 -6.75 -24.55
N GLY A 191 -2.39 -6.04 -24.15
CA GLY A 191 -3.00 -5.01 -24.99
C GLY A 191 -3.46 -5.61 -26.33
N ASN A 192 -2.81 -5.21 -27.42
CA ASN A 192 -3.13 -5.67 -28.77
C ASN A 192 -2.15 -6.74 -29.30
N ALA A 193 -1.11 -7.09 -28.54
CA ALA A 193 -0.08 -8.03 -28.98
C ALA A 193 -0.34 -9.43 -28.39
N GLU A 194 -0.21 -10.45 -29.23
CA GLU A 194 -0.12 -11.85 -28.81
C GLU A 194 1.36 -12.19 -28.60
N ILE A 195 1.75 -12.35 -27.34
CA ILE A 195 3.13 -12.58 -26.94
C ILE A 195 3.42 -14.07 -26.98
N GLU A 196 4.38 -14.46 -27.82
CA GLU A 196 4.93 -15.82 -27.85
C GLU A 196 5.98 -16.03 -26.75
N PRO A 197 6.30 -17.30 -26.39
CA PRO A 197 7.39 -17.60 -25.47
C PRO A 197 8.73 -16.94 -25.88
N PRO A 198 9.37 -16.18 -24.97
CA PRO A 198 10.65 -15.53 -25.28
C PRO A 198 11.75 -16.51 -25.67
N LYS A 199 12.61 -16.09 -26.61
CA LYS A 199 13.74 -16.90 -27.13
C LYS A 199 15.11 -16.39 -26.69
N SER A 200 15.15 -15.51 -25.69
CA SER A 200 16.37 -14.98 -25.07
C SER A 200 16.05 -14.35 -23.71
N ILE A 201 17.06 -14.25 -22.83
CA ILE A 201 16.91 -13.59 -21.52
C ILE A 201 16.55 -12.11 -21.69
N SER A 202 17.12 -11.43 -22.68
CA SER A 202 16.83 -10.02 -22.97
C SER A 202 15.35 -9.79 -23.31
N THR A 203 14.78 -10.66 -24.15
CA THR A 203 13.34 -10.57 -24.49
C THR A 203 12.48 -10.92 -23.29
N ALA A 204 12.87 -11.93 -22.50
CA ALA A 204 12.11 -12.36 -21.33
C ALA A 204 12.02 -11.24 -20.27
N THR A 205 13.11 -10.52 -19.99
CA THR A 205 13.09 -9.41 -19.03
C THR A 205 12.30 -8.20 -19.55
N ALA A 206 12.39 -7.89 -20.84
CA ALA A 206 11.60 -6.81 -21.45
C ALA A 206 10.09 -7.08 -21.39
N VAL A 207 9.66 -8.34 -21.64
CA VAL A 207 8.26 -8.75 -21.47
C VAL A 207 7.87 -8.72 -19.99
N THR A 208 8.76 -9.14 -19.09
CA THR A 208 8.54 -9.10 -17.65
C THR A 208 8.27 -7.67 -17.15
N ALA A 209 9.04 -6.67 -17.58
CA ALA A 209 8.82 -5.27 -17.24
C ALA A 209 7.43 -4.77 -17.69
N GLN A 210 7.00 -5.15 -18.88
CA GLN A 210 5.68 -4.80 -19.40
C GLN A 210 4.54 -5.46 -18.61
N ILE A 211 4.69 -6.74 -18.24
CA ILE A 211 3.75 -7.45 -17.36
C ILE A 211 3.64 -6.72 -16.02
N ILE A 212 4.77 -6.35 -15.39
CA ILE A 212 4.78 -5.62 -14.12
C ILE A 212 3.98 -4.32 -14.23
N ALA A 213 4.23 -3.51 -15.27
CA ALA A 213 3.54 -2.24 -15.46
C ALA A 213 2.03 -2.42 -15.69
N GLN A 214 1.63 -3.45 -16.45
CA GLN A 214 0.23 -3.76 -16.70
C GLN A 214 -0.47 -4.26 -15.43
N VAL A 215 0.10 -5.24 -14.73
CA VAL A 215 -0.50 -5.77 -13.49
C VAL A 215 -0.63 -4.67 -12.44
N ALA A 216 0.43 -3.88 -12.22
CA ALA A 216 0.42 -2.78 -11.25
C ALA A 216 -0.58 -1.65 -11.61
N SER A 217 -1.08 -1.60 -12.85
CA SER A 217 -2.13 -0.66 -13.25
C SER A 217 -3.56 -1.19 -13.01
N HIS A 218 -3.72 -2.48 -12.70
CA HIS A 218 -5.02 -3.12 -12.46
C HIS A 218 -5.25 -3.52 -10.99
N ILE A 219 -4.24 -3.33 -10.13
CA ILE A 219 -4.30 -3.54 -8.68
C ILE A 219 -3.79 -2.27 -7.99
N TYR A 220 -4.13 -2.06 -6.71
CA TYR A 220 -3.65 -0.87 -5.97
C TYR A 220 -2.47 -1.17 -5.04
N GLY A 221 -2.14 -2.45 -4.84
CA GLY A 221 -1.02 -2.89 -4.01
C GLY A 221 0.24 -3.22 -4.80
N GLY A 222 1.22 -3.80 -4.10
CA GLY A 222 2.47 -4.23 -4.71
C GLY A 222 2.36 -5.53 -5.51
N THR A 223 3.17 -5.65 -6.56
CA THR A 223 3.34 -6.87 -7.34
C THR A 223 4.62 -7.59 -6.93
N THR A 224 4.67 -8.91 -7.11
CA THR A 224 5.87 -9.69 -6.77
C THR A 224 6.09 -10.80 -7.77
N ILE A 225 7.35 -11.00 -8.14
CA ILE A 225 7.81 -12.15 -8.91
C ILE A 225 8.59 -13.05 -7.96
N ASN A 226 8.03 -14.22 -7.71
CA ASN A 226 8.60 -15.23 -6.84
C ASN A 226 9.65 -16.05 -7.63
N ARG A 227 10.80 -16.33 -7.01
CA ARG A 227 11.89 -17.17 -7.59
C ARG A 227 12.26 -16.78 -9.02
N ILE A 228 12.46 -15.47 -9.25
CA ILE A 228 12.73 -14.93 -10.60
C ILE A 228 13.97 -15.55 -11.25
N ASP A 229 14.94 -15.95 -10.43
CA ASP A 229 16.16 -16.67 -10.82
C ASP A 229 15.89 -18.05 -11.43
N GLU A 230 14.81 -18.71 -11.03
CA GLU A 230 14.43 -20.02 -11.59
C GLU A 230 13.40 -19.90 -12.70
N VAL A 231 12.48 -18.94 -12.59
CA VAL A 231 11.48 -18.66 -13.63
C VAL A 231 12.16 -18.21 -14.93
N LEU A 232 13.22 -17.40 -14.83
CA LEU A 232 13.92 -16.89 -16.00
C LEU A 232 15.11 -17.74 -16.47
N ALA A 233 15.51 -18.77 -15.70
CA ALA A 233 16.64 -19.64 -16.03
C ALA A 233 16.56 -20.25 -17.45
N PRO A 234 15.41 -20.78 -17.91
CA PRO A 234 15.33 -21.37 -19.25
C PRO A 234 15.69 -20.39 -20.37
N PHE A 235 15.43 -19.09 -20.20
CA PHE A 235 15.73 -18.08 -21.22
C PHE A 235 17.21 -17.71 -21.29
N VAL A 236 17.96 -17.93 -20.20
CA VAL A 236 19.43 -17.87 -20.22
C VAL A 236 20.00 -19.04 -21.03
N THR A 237 19.42 -20.24 -20.87
CA THR A 237 19.78 -21.41 -21.69
C THR A 237 19.52 -21.13 -23.18
N GLU A 238 18.40 -20.51 -23.55
CA GLU A 238 18.11 -20.13 -24.93
C GLU A 238 19.10 -19.08 -25.48
N SER A 239 19.46 -18.07 -24.68
CA SER A 239 20.53 -17.13 -25.06
C SER A 239 21.87 -17.82 -25.25
N PHE A 240 22.23 -18.79 -24.41
CA PHE A 240 23.45 -19.57 -24.57
C PHE A 240 23.45 -20.41 -25.84
N LYS A 241 22.37 -21.12 -26.13
CA LYS A 241 22.21 -21.88 -27.38
C LYS A 241 22.35 -20.95 -28.60
N LYS A 242 21.74 -19.76 -28.55
CA LYS A 242 21.87 -18.75 -29.61
C LYS A 242 23.33 -18.32 -29.81
N HIS A 243 24.05 -17.94 -28.76
CA HIS A 243 25.44 -17.50 -28.88
C HIS A 243 26.38 -18.62 -29.29
N ARG A 244 26.13 -19.85 -28.82
CA ARG A 244 26.90 -21.03 -29.25
C ARG A 244 26.71 -21.30 -30.73
N LYS A 245 25.47 -21.23 -31.24
CA LYS A 245 25.20 -21.39 -32.67
C LYS A 245 25.92 -20.33 -33.50
N ILE A 246 25.92 -19.07 -33.05
CA ILE A 246 26.69 -18.00 -33.69
C ILE A 246 28.19 -18.33 -33.68
N ALA A 247 28.73 -18.80 -32.55
CA ALA A 247 30.14 -19.16 -32.47
C ALA A 247 30.51 -20.29 -33.44
N GLU A 248 29.64 -21.29 -33.60
CA GLU A 248 29.79 -22.39 -34.55
C GLU A 248 29.69 -21.89 -36.01
N GLU A 249 28.71 -21.05 -36.33
CA GLU A 249 28.50 -20.44 -37.66
C GLU A 249 29.72 -19.61 -38.10
N TRP A 250 30.35 -18.90 -37.17
CA TRP A 250 31.51 -18.05 -37.41
C TRP A 250 32.86 -18.72 -37.12
N GLN A 251 32.85 -20.03 -36.82
CA GLN A 251 34.06 -20.85 -36.54
C GLN A 251 34.97 -20.25 -35.46
N ILE A 252 34.38 -19.71 -34.39
CA ILE A 252 35.13 -19.16 -33.25
C ILE A 252 35.86 -20.32 -32.54
N PRO A 253 37.20 -20.23 -32.33
CA PRO A 253 37.99 -21.36 -31.81
C PRO A 253 37.51 -21.92 -30.46
N ASP A 254 37.05 -21.04 -29.55
CA ASP A 254 36.44 -21.41 -28.27
C ASP A 254 34.95 -21.05 -28.28
N ALA A 255 34.14 -21.89 -28.94
CA ALA A 255 32.71 -21.64 -29.09
C ALA A 255 31.96 -21.63 -27.75
N GLU A 256 32.37 -22.48 -26.80
CA GLU A 256 31.74 -22.55 -25.49
C GLU A 256 32.11 -21.35 -24.62
N GLY A 257 33.39 -20.98 -24.55
CA GLY A 257 33.85 -19.79 -23.83
C GLY A 257 33.26 -18.51 -24.39
N TYR A 258 33.17 -18.39 -25.73
CA TYR A 258 32.43 -17.30 -26.37
C TYR A 258 30.97 -17.27 -25.93
N ALA A 259 30.26 -18.39 -26.03
CA ALA A 259 28.85 -18.46 -25.67
C ALA A 259 28.62 -18.10 -24.20
N ARG A 260 29.45 -18.61 -23.28
CA ARG A 260 29.38 -18.26 -21.85
C ARG A 260 29.60 -16.76 -21.62
N ALA A 261 30.65 -16.19 -22.19
CA ALA A 261 30.97 -14.77 -22.00
C ALA A 261 29.89 -13.84 -22.57
N ARG A 262 29.33 -14.18 -23.75
CA ARG A 262 28.23 -13.42 -24.36
C ARG A 262 26.94 -13.56 -23.56
N THR A 263 26.62 -14.74 -23.05
CA THR A 263 25.45 -14.96 -22.20
C THR A 263 25.57 -14.23 -20.86
N GLU A 264 26.74 -14.24 -20.21
CA GLU A 264 26.95 -13.49 -18.96
C GLU A 264 26.71 -11.99 -19.17
N LYS A 265 27.28 -11.43 -20.24
CA LYS A 265 27.06 -10.02 -20.59
C LYS A 265 25.61 -9.73 -20.93
N GLU A 266 24.96 -10.58 -21.73
CA GLU A 266 23.54 -10.43 -22.07
C GLU A 266 22.65 -10.49 -20.82
N CYS A 267 22.91 -11.42 -19.90
CA CYS A 267 22.15 -11.55 -18.67
C CYS A 267 22.31 -10.30 -17.79
N TYR A 268 23.54 -9.80 -17.62
CA TYR A 268 23.79 -8.55 -16.90
C TYR A 268 23.02 -7.38 -17.52
N ASP A 269 23.05 -7.24 -18.85
CA ASP A 269 22.38 -6.16 -19.58
C ASP A 269 20.85 -6.29 -19.52
N ALA A 270 20.32 -7.51 -19.56
CA ALA A 270 18.90 -7.80 -19.45
C ALA A 270 18.33 -7.38 -18.08
N PHE A 271 19.07 -7.63 -17.00
CA PHE A 271 18.69 -7.18 -15.65
C PHE A 271 18.97 -5.70 -15.41
N GLN A 272 19.96 -5.12 -16.08
CA GLN A 272 20.12 -3.67 -16.11
C GLN A 272 18.89 -3.02 -16.75
N SER A 273 18.46 -3.49 -17.93
CA SER A 273 17.27 -2.98 -18.62
C SER A 273 16.04 -3.12 -17.72
N LEU A 274 15.85 -4.28 -17.10
CA LEU A 274 14.72 -4.51 -16.20
C LEU A 274 14.70 -3.56 -15.00
N GLU A 275 15.85 -3.34 -14.34
CA GLU A 275 15.94 -2.40 -13.21
C GLU A 275 15.62 -0.97 -13.66
N TYR A 276 16.12 -0.55 -14.83
CA TYR A 276 15.82 0.78 -15.38
C TYR A 276 14.35 0.91 -15.79
N GLU A 277 13.81 -0.06 -16.52
CA GLU A 277 12.42 -0.05 -17.00
C GLU A 277 11.44 0.00 -15.83
N VAL A 278 11.68 -0.79 -14.77
CA VAL A 278 10.88 -0.70 -13.54
C VAL A 278 10.89 0.72 -12.98
N ASN A 279 12.00 1.46 -13.04
CA ASN A 279 12.12 2.82 -12.51
C ASN A 279 11.69 3.93 -13.49
N THR A 280 11.56 3.65 -14.79
CA THR A 280 11.18 4.64 -15.81
C THR A 280 9.75 4.49 -16.33
N LEU A 281 9.18 3.28 -16.23
CA LEU A 281 7.78 3.03 -16.58
C LEU A 281 6.87 3.62 -15.49
N HIS A 282 5.75 4.17 -15.94
CA HIS A 282 4.72 4.70 -15.07
C HIS A 282 3.46 3.84 -15.17
N THR A 283 2.86 3.55 -14.04
CA THR A 283 1.54 2.91 -13.94
C THR A 283 0.43 3.93 -14.17
N ALA A 284 -0.82 3.46 -14.27
CA ALA A 284 -1.99 4.33 -14.49
C ALA A 284 -2.14 5.47 -13.47
N ASN A 285 -1.61 5.28 -12.25
CA ASN A 285 -1.61 6.28 -11.17
C ASN A 285 -0.44 7.28 -11.22
N GLY A 286 0.42 7.23 -12.25
CA GLY A 286 1.54 8.14 -12.40
C GLY A 286 2.77 7.81 -11.56
N GLN A 287 2.87 6.59 -11.03
CA GLN A 287 3.98 6.17 -10.18
C GLN A 287 4.85 5.10 -10.84
N THR A 288 6.06 4.95 -10.32
CA THR A 288 6.87 3.76 -10.52
C THR A 288 6.13 2.55 -9.94
N PRO A 289 6.01 1.42 -10.68
CA PRO A 289 5.35 0.24 -10.17
C PRO A 289 6.03 -0.26 -8.88
N PHE A 290 5.22 -0.47 -7.84
CA PHE A 290 5.69 -1.14 -6.64
C PHE A 290 5.85 -2.64 -6.94
N VAL A 291 7.09 -3.07 -7.18
CA VAL A 291 7.43 -4.47 -7.45
C VAL A 291 8.53 -5.00 -6.52
N THR A 292 8.44 -6.29 -6.21
CA THR A 292 9.42 -7.07 -5.44
C THR A 292 9.90 -8.29 -6.22
N PHE A 293 11.20 -8.54 -6.22
CA PHE A 293 11.83 -9.74 -6.79
C PHE A 293 12.34 -10.64 -5.67
N GLY A 294 11.84 -11.88 -5.63
CA GLY A 294 12.36 -12.94 -4.78
C GLY A 294 13.32 -13.86 -5.54
N PHE A 295 14.48 -14.16 -4.96
CA PHE A 295 15.50 -15.04 -5.56
C PHE A 295 16.42 -15.66 -4.51
N GLY A 296 17.30 -16.58 -4.90
CA GLY A 296 18.40 -17.09 -4.07
C GLY A 296 18.40 -18.60 -3.87
N LEU A 297 17.33 -19.28 -4.27
CA LEU A 297 17.20 -20.73 -4.13
C LEU A 297 17.70 -21.51 -5.36
N GLY A 298 17.83 -20.87 -6.52
CA GLY A 298 18.27 -21.56 -7.73
C GLY A 298 19.74 -21.99 -7.68
N THR A 299 20.01 -23.24 -8.10
CA THR A 299 21.35 -23.85 -8.09
C THR A 299 21.98 -24.01 -9.47
N SER A 300 21.18 -23.91 -10.54
CA SER A 300 21.71 -24.03 -11.90
C SER A 300 22.65 -22.86 -12.21
N TRP A 301 23.56 -23.05 -13.17
CA TRP A 301 24.47 -21.99 -13.57
C TRP A 301 23.71 -20.77 -14.14
N GLU A 302 22.56 -21.00 -14.79
CA GLU A 302 21.65 -19.95 -15.25
C GLU A 302 21.05 -19.16 -14.09
N SER A 303 20.51 -19.84 -13.07
CA SER A 303 19.94 -19.17 -11.90
C SER A 303 21.00 -18.39 -11.12
N ARG A 304 22.19 -18.98 -10.92
CA ARG A 304 23.32 -18.28 -10.29
C ARG A 304 23.72 -17.03 -11.09
N MET A 305 23.76 -17.10 -12.42
CA MET A 305 24.04 -15.96 -13.29
C MET A 305 22.98 -14.86 -13.16
N ILE A 306 21.71 -15.22 -13.04
CA ILE A 306 20.61 -14.26 -12.77
C ILE A 306 20.78 -13.59 -11.41
N GLN A 307 21.01 -14.37 -10.34
CA GLN A 307 21.21 -13.85 -8.99
C GLN A 307 22.38 -12.85 -8.94
N GLN A 308 23.52 -13.20 -9.55
CA GLN A 308 24.67 -12.32 -9.66
C GLN A 308 24.38 -11.08 -10.49
N SER A 309 23.63 -11.20 -11.59
CA SER A 309 23.26 -10.06 -12.45
C SER A 309 22.36 -9.07 -11.72
N ILE A 310 21.39 -9.54 -10.94
CA ILE A 310 20.53 -8.69 -10.10
C ILE A 310 21.37 -7.92 -9.08
N LEU A 311 22.21 -8.62 -8.32
CA LEU A 311 23.00 -8.02 -7.24
C LEU A 311 24.07 -7.05 -7.78
N ARG A 312 24.79 -7.42 -8.85
CA ARG A 312 25.81 -6.56 -9.47
C ARG A 312 25.21 -5.28 -10.06
N ASN A 313 24.04 -5.36 -10.71
CA ASN A 313 23.34 -4.17 -11.19
C ASN A 313 22.93 -3.25 -10.04
N ARG A 314 22.36 -3.81 -8.98
CA ARG A 314 21.98 -3.04 -7.79
C ARG A 314 23.19 -2.34 -7.17
N ILE A 315 24.31 -3.05 -7.00
CA ILE A 315 25.57 -2.47 -6.50
C ILE A 315 26.04 -1.32 -7.40
N ALA A 316 26.01 -1.50 -8.72
CA ALA A 316 26.40 -0.47 -9.68
C ALA A 316 25.59 0.83 -9.54
N GLY A 317 24.30 0.71 -9.18
CA GLY A 317 23.40 1.82 -8.90
C GLY A 317 22.73 2.40 -10.15
N LEU A 318 21.67 3.18 -9.92
CA LEU A 318 20.78 3.67 -10.96
C LEU A 318 21.21 5.04 -11.50
N GLY A 319 21.35 5.14 -12.82
CA GLY A 319 21.58 6.39 -13.54
C GLY A 319 23.00 6.95 -13.41
N LYS A 320 23.21 8.15 -13.96
CA LYS A 320 24.52 8.82 -14.02
C LYS A 320 25.19 8.97 -12.65
N ASN A 321 24.39 9.24 -11.62
CA ASN A 321 24.87 9.45 -10.25
C ASN A 321 24.86 8.17 -9.41
N ARG A 322 24.61 6.99 -10.03
CA ARG A 322 24.62 5.69 -9.37
C ARG A 322 23.79 5.67 -8.08
N LYS A 323 22.58 6.24 -8.13
CA LYS A 323 21.68 6.35 -6.97
C LYS A 323 21.23 4.97 -6.49
N THR A 324 20.88 4.86 -5.21
CA THR A 324 20.21 3.67 -4.69
C THR A 324 18.78 3.63 -5.22
N ALA A 325 18.44 2.61 -6.00
CA ALA A 325 17.09 2.48 -6.53
C ALA A 325 16.09 2.07 -5.44
N VAL A 326 14.89 2.62 -5.50
CA VAL A 326 13.79 2.31 -4.56
C VAL A 326 13.12 0.98 -4.93
N PHE A 327 12.90 0.76 -6.22
CA PHE A 327 12.35 -0.48 -6.77
C PHE A 327 13.27 -1.05 -7.87
N PRO A 328 13.13 -2.33 -8.26
CA PRO A 328 12.41 -3.37 -7.52
C PRO A 328 12.97 -3.53 -6.11
N LYS A 329 12.14 -3.95 -5.15
CA LYS A 329 12.68 -4.52 -3.91
C LYS A 329 13.39 -5.82 -4.24
N LEU A 330 14.48 -6.10 -3.54
CA LEU A 330 15.17 -7.38 -3.65
C LEU A 330 14.99 -8.15 -2.34
N VAL A 331 14.55 -9.39 -2.45
CA VAL A 331 14.34 -10.29 -1.32
C VAL A 331 15.11 -11.58 -1.59
N PHE A 332 16.18 -11.79 -0.85
CA PHE A 332 17.12 -12.91 -1.00
C PHE A 332 16.79 -14.03 -0.02
N ALA A 333 16.54 -15.23 -0.53
CA ALA A 333 16.28 -16.41 0.29
C ALA A 333 17.58 -16.99 0.82
N ILE A 334 17.69 -17.15 2.13
CA ILE A 334 18.77 -17.91 2.76
C ILE A 334 18.25 -19.32 3.08
N ARG A 335 19.04 -20.35 2.78
CA ARG A 335 18.77 -21.74 3.12
C ARG A 335 20.05 -22.46 3.52
N ASP A 336 20.00 -23.16 4.65
CA ASP A 336 21.11 -23.98 5.15
C ASP A 336 21.48 -25.08 4.13
N GLY A 337 22.78 -25.29 3.91
CA GLY A 337 23.29 -26.22 2.91
C GLY A 337 23.25 -25.71 1.47
N LEU A 338 22.76 -24.49 1.23
CA LEU A 338 22.70 -23.87 -0.09
C LEU A 338 23.51 -22.58 -0.18
N ASN A 339 23.25 -21.62 0.70
CA ASN A 339 23.93 -20.32 0.66
C ASN A 339 24.20 -19.74 2.04
N HIS A 340 23.91 -20.45 3.13
CA HIS A 340 23.96 -19.93 4.49
C HIS A 340 25.40 -19.88 5.02
N LYS A 341 26.21 -20.91 4.80
CA LYS A 341 27.51 -21.09 5.46
C LYS A 341 28.65 -21.22 4.46
N PHE A 342 29.87 -20.92 4.91
CA PHE A 342 31.07 -21.16 4.12
C PHE A 342 31.15 -22.64 3.70
N GLY A 343 31.38 -22.88 2.41
CA GLY A 343 31.36 -24.21 1.81
C GLY A 343 30.05 -24.57 1.12
N ASP A 344 28.96 -23.84 1.38
CA ASP A 344 27.71 -24.03 0.66
C ASP A 344 27.83 -23.61 -0.82
N PRO A 345 27.12 -24.26 -1.76
CA PRO A 345 27.27 -24.03 -3.21
C PRO A 345 27.11 -22.58 -3.67
N ASN A 346 26.22 -21.82 -3.02
CA ASN A 346 25.89 -20.43 -3.33
C ASN A 346 26.35 -19.46 -2.23
N TYR A 347 27.28 -19.85 -1.36
CA TYR A 347 27.82 -18.96 -0.33
C TYR A 347 28.49 -17.71 -0.93
N ASP A 348 29.12 -17.85 -2.11
CA ASP A 348 29.67 -16.73 -2.88
C ASP A 348 28.61 -15.68 -3.24
N ILE A 349 27.38 -16.11 -3.49
CA ILE A 349 26.25 -15.23 -3.78
C ILE A 349 25.73 -14.57 -2.49
N LYS A 350 25.73 -15.25 -1.34
CA LYS A 350 25.43 -14.61 -0.04
C LYS A 350 26.42 -13.48 0.25
N GLN A 351 27.71 -13.68 0.00
CA GLN A 351 28.72 -12.63 0.16
C GLN A 351 28.44 -11.42 -0.74
N LEU A 352 28.05 -11.66 -1.99
CA LEU A 352 27.62 -10.59 -2.90
C LEU A 352 26.33 -9.90 -2.43
N ALA A 353 25.39 -10.63 -1.83
CA ALA A 353 24.16 -10.08 -1.26
C ALA A 353 24.45 -9.19 -0.03
N LEU A 354 25.38 -9.58 0.84
CA LEU A 354 25.86 -8.77 1.97
C LEU A 354 26.52 -7.47 1.49
N GLU A 355 27.40 -7.56 0.48
CA GLU A 355 28.01 -6.39 -0.14
C GLU A 355 26.91 -5.45 -0.69
N CYS A 356 25.95 -6.00 -1.42
CA CYS A 356 24.81 -5.26 -1.96
C CYS A 356 24.01 -4.55 -0.86
N ALA A 357 23.62 -5.25 0.20
CA ALA A 357 22.86 -4.68 1.32
C ALA A 357 23.62 -3.55 2.03
N SER A 358 24.93 -3.69 2.22
CA SER A 358 25.76 -2.64 2.83
C SER A 358 25.85 -1.36 1.98
N LYS A 359 25.74 -1.49 0.65
CA LYS A 359 25.86 -0.38 -0.31
C LYS A 359 24.53 0.18 -0.78
N ARG A 360 23.44 -0.59 -0.65
CA ARG A 360 22.13 -0.29 -1.28
C ARG A 360 20.91 -0.66 -0.42
N MET A 361 21.11 -1.03 0.85
CA MET A 361 20.13 -1.54 1.82
C MET A 361 19.48 -2.88 1.45
N TYR A 362 19.04 -3.04 0.20
CA TYR A 362 18.60 -4.32 -0.35
C TYR A 362 19.78 -5.21 -0.75
N PRO A 363 19.62 -6.55 -0.71
CA PRO A 363 18.37 -7.27 -0.46
C PRO A 363 17.98 -7.37 1.04
N ASP A 364 16.68 -7.43 1.29
CA ASP A 364 16.16 -8.00 2.54
C ASP A 364 16.27 -9.54 2.47
N ILE A 365 16.26 -10.25 3.60
CA ILE A 365 16.44 -11.71 3.62
C ILE A 365 15.22 -12.49 4.10
N LEU A 366 14.95 -13.62 3.44
CA LEU A 366 13.97 -14.61 3.87
C LEU A 366 14.68 -15.86 4.37
N ASN A 367 14.46 -16.20 5.63
CA ASN A 367 15.05 -17.37 6.26
C ASN A 367 14.17 -18.57 5.98
N TYR A 368 14.60 -19.44 5.07
CA TYR A 368 13.76 -20.47 4.43
C TYR A 368 12.98 -21.30 5.46
N ASP A 369 13.67 -21.86 6.45
CA ASP A 369 13.08 -22.76 7.43
C ASP A 369 12.05 -22.05 8.31
N GLN A 370 12.32 -20.80 8.72
CA GLN A 370 11.39 -20.00 9.52
C GLN A 370 10.18 -19.56 8.70
N VAL A 371 10.36 -19.20 7.43
CA VAL A 371 9.24 -18.89 6.52
C VAL A 371 8.33 -20.10 6.41
N VAL A 372 8.89 -21.29 6.14
CA VAL A 372 8.12 -22.55 6.06
C VAL A 372 7.42 -22.84 7.38
N LYS A 373 8.11 -22.70 8.52
CA LYS A 373 7.52 -22.90 9.85
C LYS A 373 6.32 -21.99 10.12
N VAL A 374 6.41 -20.70 9.78
CA VAL A 374 5.38 -19.69 10.10
C VAL A 374 4.18 -19.75 9.15
N THR A 375 4.43 -20.06 7.87
CA THR A 375 3.42 -19.92 6.81
C THR A 375 3.05 -21.23 6.12
N GLY A 376 3.71 -22.33 6.49
CA GLY A 376 3.52 -23.68 5.99
C GLY A 376 4.26 -24.02 4.68
N SER A 377 4.79 -23.02 3.97
CA SER A 377 5.54 -23.24 2.71
C SER A 377 6.45 -22.06 2.40
N PHE A 378 7.47 -22.26 1.56
CA PHE A 378 8.34 -21.16 1.14
C PHE A 378 7.70 -20.36 0.00
N LYS A 379 7.63 -19.04 0.17
CA LYS A 379 7.26 -18.07 -0.88
C LYS A 379 7.76 -16.68 -0.52
N THR A 380 7.97 -15.86 -1.54
CA THR A 380 8.27 -14.42 -1.41
C THR A 380 7.01 -13.66 -0.95
N PRO A 381 7.11 -12.59 -0.13
CA PRO A 381 5.94 -11.79 0.24
C PRO A 381 5.36 -11.04 -0.96
N MET A 382 4.04 -10.95 -1.04
CA MET A 382 3.34 -10.06 -1.95
C MET A 382 3.57 -8.59 -1.54
N GLY A 383 4.08 -7.79 -2.48
CA GLY A 383 4.39 -6.39 -2.28
C GLY A 383 5.43 -6.20 -1.17
N CYS A 384 5.00 -5.63 -0.04
CA CYS A 384 5.94 -5.30 1.05
C CYS A 384 6.31 -6.52 1.87
N ARG A 385 5.30 -7.18 2.43
CA ARG A 385 5.41 -8.18 3.49
C ARG A 385 4.13 -9.00 3.71
N SER A 386 3.21 -9.05 2.74
CA SER A 386 2.01 -9.89 2.87
C SER A 386 2.34 -11.32 2.46
N PHE A 387 2.07 -12.29 3.33
CA PHE A 387 2.36 -13.70 3.07
C PHE A 387 1.06 -14.49 2.86
N LEU A 388 1.08 -15.36 1.85
CA LEU A 388 0.03 -16.33 1.63
C LEU A 388 0.19 -17.49 2.61
N GLY A 389 -0.94 -17.99 3.12
CA GLY A 389 -0.99 -19.31 3.75
C GLY A 389 -0.98 -20.44 2.72
N VAL A 390 -0.84 -21.68 3.19
CA VAL A 390 -0.93 -22.88 2.35
C VAL A 390 -2.29 -22.94 1.66
N TRP A 391 -2.25 -23.27 0.37
CA TRP A 391 -3.42 -23.59 -0.45
C TRP A 391 -2.99 -24.57 -1.51
N GLU A 392 -3.80 -25.58 -1.73
CA GLU A 392 -3.57 -26.64 -2.71
C GLU A 392 -4.66 -26.58 -3.78
N ASN A 393 -4.28 -26.87 -5.02
CA ASN A 393 -5.24 -27.04 -6.10
C ASN A 393 -5.97 -28.39 -5.97
N GLU A 394 -6.86 -28.68 -6.92
CA GLU A 394 -7.63 -29.93 -6.94
C GLU A 394 -6.75 -31.19 -7.06
N ASP A 395 -5.53 -31.04 -7.58
CA ASP A 395 -4.53 -32.10 -7.74
C ASP A 395 -3.64 -32.30 -6.49
N GLY A 396 -3.88 -31.52 -5.41
CA GLY A 396 -3.08 -31.57 -4.18
C GLY A 396 -1.73 -30.85 -4.27
N GLU A 397 -1.51 -30.04 -5.31
CA GLU A 397 -0.27 -29.28 -5.50
C GLU A 397 -0.36 -27.93 -4.79
N GLN A 398 0.67 -27.56 -4.04
CA GLN A 398 0.75 -26.25 -3.42
C GLN A 398 0.96 -25.15 -4.47
N VAL A 399 0.05 -24.17 -4.49
CA VAL A 399 0.12 -23.04 -5.42
C VAL A 399 0.37 -21.74 -4.66
N HIS A 400 1.35 -20.97 -5.15
CA HIS A 400 1.67 -19.62 -4.66
C HIS A 400 1.45 -18.58 -5.75
N ASP A 401 2.06 -18.81 -6.92
CA ASP A 401 2.03 -17.87 -8.02
C ASP A 401 0.61 -17.76 -8.61
N GLY A 402 0.18 -16.55 -8.92
CA GLY A 402 -1.18 -16.24 -9.34
C GLY A 402 -2.17 -15.97 -8.20
N ARG A 403 -1.77 -16.17 -6.94
CA ARG A 403 -2.61 -15.84 -5.76
C ARG A 403 -2.39 -14.40 -5.30
N ASN A 404 -3.36 -13.89 -4.55
CA ASN A 404 -3.47 -12.47 -4.22
C ASN A 404 -4.05 -12.20 -2.82
N ASN A 405 -4.12 -10.92 -2.47
CA ASN A 405 -4.76 -10.40 -1.26
C ASN A 405 -5.92 -9.46 -1.63
N LEU A 406 -7.05 -9.59 -0.95
CA LEU A 406 -8.26 -8.83 -1.22
C LEU A 406 -8.32 -7.47 -0.53
N GLY A 407 -7.36 -7.14 0.34
CA GLY A 407 -7.27 -5.85 1.02
C GLY A 407 -7.03 -5.95 2.53
N VAL A 408 -6.87 -4.77 3.13
CA VAL A 408 -6.49 -4.62 4.53
C VAL A 408 -7.45 -3.67 5.25
N ILE A 409 -7.86 -4.04 6.47
CA ILE A 409 -8.48 -3.14 7.44
C ILE A 409 -7.63 -3.17 8.70
N SER A 410 -7.09 -2.04 9.14
CA SER A 410 -6.25 -1.99 10.36
C SER A 410 -6.99 -1.51 11.59
N LEU A 411 -6.76 -2.16 12.72
CA LEU A 411 -7.19 -1.73 14.04
C LEU A 411 -6.20 -0.72 14.64
N ASN A 412 -6.74 0.30 15.29
CA ASN A 412 -5.98 1.21 16.14
C ASN A 412 -5.98 0.67 17.57
N LEU A 413 -4.96 -0.10 17.95
CA LEU A 413 -4.89 -0.70 19.29
C LEU A 413 -4.68 0.36 20.39
N PRO A 414 -3.84 1.41 20.20
CA PRO A 414 -3.71 2.49 21.18
C PRO A 414 -5.05 3.16 21.50
N ARG A 415 -5.89 3.42 20.49
CA ARG A 415 -7.25 3.95 20.68
C ARG A 415 -8.08 3.12 21.67
N ILE A 416 -8.05 1.79 21.51
CA ILE A 416 -8.83 0.87 22.35
C ILE A 416 -8.33 0.95 23.80
N ALA A 417 -7.00 0.99 24.00
CA ALA A 417 -6.41 1.16 25.33
C ALA A 417 -6.74 2.52 25.97
N LEU A 418 -6.71 3.61 25.19
CA LEU A 418 -7.09 4.94 25.66
C LEU A 418 -8.56 5.01 26.09
N GLU A 419 -9.45 4.36 25.33
CA GLU A 419 -10.88 4.24 25.67
C GLU A 419 -11.11 3.40 26.94
N ALA A 420 -10.27 2.39 27.17
CA ALA A 420 -10.32 1.52 28.34
C ALA A 420 -9.79 2.17 29.64
N LYS A 421 -9.03 3.28 29.55
CA LYS A 421 -8.53 4.05 30.71
C LYS A 421 -7.82 3.20 31.78
N GLY A 422 -7.02 2.24 31.35
CA GLY A 422 -6.28 1.33 32.23
C GLY A 422 -7.09 0.14 32.78
N ASP A 423 -8.38 0.00 32.42
CA ASP A 423 -9.18 -1.19 32.75
C ASP A 423 -8.97 -2.30 31.73
N GLU A 424 -8.27 -3.36 32.14
CA GLU A 424 -7.97 -4.50 31.27
C GLU A 424 -9.23 -5.25 30.81
N ALA A 425 -10.25 -5.39 31.67
CA ALA A 425 -11.49 -6.06 31.29
C ALA A 425 -12.27 -5.24 30.24
N ALA A 426 -12.29 -3.91 30.41
CA ALA A 426 -12.88 -3.01 29.42
C ALA A 426 -12.12 -3.05 28.08
N PHE A 427 -10.78 -3.12 28.12
CA PHE A 427 -9.95 -3.24 26.91
C PHE A 427 -10.31 -4.48 26.09
N TRP A 428 -10.40 -5.66 26.72
CA TRP A 428 -10.73 -6.91 26.02
C TRP A 428 -12.14 -6.86 25.41
N ALA A 429 -13.12 -6.31 26.12
CA ALA A 429 -14.48 -6.14 25.60
C ALA A 429 -14.52 -5.19 24.38
N LEU A 430 -13.82 -4.05 24.45
CA LEU A 430 -13.73 -3.10 23.34
C LEU A 430 -12.97 -3.68 22.14
N LEU A 431 -11.92 -4.47 22.39
CA LEU A 431 -11.17 -5.15 21.32
C LEU A 431 -12.08 -6.10 20.54
N ASP A 432 -12.91 -6.87 21.24
CA ASP A 432 -13.86 -7.80 20.64
C ASP A 432 -14.94 -7.09 19.82
N GLU A 433 -15.46 -5.96 20.30
CA GLU A 433 -16.37 -5.10 19.52
C GLU A 433 -15.69 -4.59 18.23
N ARG A 434 -14.44 -4.11 18.34
CA ARG A 434 -13.69 -3.59 17.20
C ARG A 434 -13.31 -4.66 16.19
N LEU A 435 -13.07 -5.89 16.64
CA LEU A 435 -12.85 -7.05 15.79
C LEU A 435 -14.07 -7.34 14.92
N GLN A 436 -15.29 -7.31 15.48
CA GLN A 436 -16.52 -7.49 14.71
C GLN A 436 -16.70 -6.42 13.64
N LEU A 437 -16.41 -5.15 13.98
CA LEU A 437 -16.48 -4.04 13.05
C LEU A 437 -15.44 -4.16 11.93
N ALA A 438 -14.21 -4.55 12.25
CA ALA A 438 -13.16 -4.78 11.27
C ALA A 438 -13.52 -5.94 10.33
N ARG A 439 -14.08 -7.04 10.85
CA ARG A 439 -14.61 -8.13 10.03
C ARG A 439 -15.68 -7.63 9.06
N LYS A 440 -16.65 -6.85 9.55
CA LYS A 440 -17.71 -6.25 8.71
C LYS A 440 -17.10 -5.43 7.57
N ALA A 441 -16.10 -4.61 7.85
CA ALA A 441 -15.39 -3.81 6.84
C ALA A 441 -14.57 -4.67 5.86
N LEU A 442 -13.99 -5.78 6.30
CA LEU A 442 -13.29 -6.71 5.39
C LEU A 442 -14.28 -7.41 4.45
N MET A 443 -15.46 -7.80 4.95
CA MET A 443 -16.49 -8.43 4.13
C MET A 443 -17.03 -7.52 3.02
N THR A 444 -17.02 -6.19 3.20
CA THR A 444 -17.42 -5.28 2.10
C THR A 444 -16.45 -5.32 0.92
N ARG A 445 -15.17 -5.64 1.15
CA ARG A 445 -14.18 -5.82 0.08
C ARG A 445 -14.44 -7.08 -0.72
N ILE A 446 -14.80 -8.17 -0.04
CA ILE A 446 -15.17 -9.44 -0.67
C ILE A 446 -16.44 -9.25 -1.51
N ALA A 447 -17.49 -8.71 -0.89
CA ALA A 447 -18.78 -8.50 -1.55
C ALA A 447 -18.67 -7.62 -2.81
N ARG A 448 -17.69 -6.70 -2.84
CA ARG A 448 -17.49 -5.83 -4.02
C ARG A 448 -17.09 -6.60 -5.28
N LEU A 449 -16.45 -7.76 -5.14
CA LEU A 449 -15.97 -8.58 -6.25
C LEU A 449 -17.03 -9.57 -6.76
N GLU A 450 -18.17 -9.67 -6.10
CA GLU A 450 -19.29 -10.52 -6.53
C GLU A 450 -19.92 -9.99 -7.83
N GLY A 451 -20.14 -10.90 -8.80
CA GLY A 451 -20.73 -10.57 -10.10
C GLY A 451 -19.82 -9.77 -11.04
N VAL A 452 -18.57 -9.49 -10.64
CA VAL A 452 -17.59 -8.79 -11.48
C VAL A 452 -17.04 -9.75 -12.52
N LYS A 453 -17.06 -9.33 -13.80
CA LYS A 453 -16.64 -10.15 -14.93
C LYS A 453 -15.15 -10.02 -15.23
N ALA A 454 -14.52 -11.12 -15.69
CA ALA A 454 -13.08 -11.19 -15.97
C ALA A 454 -12.58 -10.10 -16.95
N ARG A 455 -13.41 -9.66 -17.91
CA ARG A 455 -13.08 -8.58 -18.86
C ARG A 455 -12.68 -7.25 -18.23
N VAL A 456 -12.95 -7.04 -16.93
CA VAL A 456 -12.56 -5.81 -16.22
C VAL A 456 -11.04 -5.64 -16.13
N ALA A 457 -10.28 -6.75 -16.11
CA ALA A 457 -8.83 -6.74 -16.09
C ALA A 457 -8.27 -7.99 -16.79
N PRO A 458 -8.22 -8.01 -18.14
CA PRO A 458 -7.85 -9.20 -18.90
C PRO A 458 -6.48 -9.76 -18.52
N ILE A 459 -5.48 -8.90 -18.32
CA ILE A 459 -4.12 -9.33 -17.94
C ILE A 459 -4.11 -10.16 -16.65
N LEU A 460 -4.99 -9.83 -15.70
CA LEU A 460 -5.12 -10.54 -14.43
C LEU A 460 -5.83 -11.86 -14.60
N TYR A 461 -7.04 -11.81 -15.16
CA TYR A 461 -8.00 -12.91 -15.05
C TYR A 461 -8.04 -13.83 -16.27
N MET A 462 -7.65 -13.34 -17.45
CA MET A 462 -7.77 -14.06 -18.72
C MET A 462 -6.40 -14.51 -19.26
N GLU A 463 -5.35 -13.74 -18.97
CA GLU A 463 -4.05 -13.89 -19.61
C GLU A 463 -2.97 -14.52 -18.72
N GLY A 464 -3.37 -15.01 -17.54
CA GLY A 464 -2.53 -15.87 -16.71
C GLY A 464 -1.85 -15.20 -15.52
N ALA A 465 -1.92 -13.88 -15.32
CA ALA A 465 -1.21 -13.28 -14.16
C ALA A 465 -1.74 -13.81 -12.82
N CYS A 466 -3.04 -14.10 -12.71
CA CYS A 466 -3.65 -14.77 -11.56
C CYS A 466 -3.55 -16.31 -11.60
N GLY A 467 -2.69 -16.90 -12.43
CA GLY A 467 -2.53 -18.36 -12.56
C GLY A 467 -3.77 -19.08 -13.10
N VAL A 468 -4.69 -18.34 -13.72
CA VAL A 468 -5.94 -18.84 -14.32
C VAL A 468 -6.20 -18.10 -15.63
N ARG A 469 -7.03 -18.69 -16.50
CA ARG A 469 -7.45 -18.11 -17.78
C ARG A 469 -8.96 -18.19 -17.94
N LEU A 470 -9.66 -17.24 -17.30
CA LEU A 470 -11.11 -17.11 -17.36
C LEU A 470 -11.57 -16.61 -18.74
N LYS A 471 -12.82 -16.91 -19.10
CA LYS A 471 -13.51 -16.26 -20.22
C LYS A 471 -13.99 -14.87 -19.79
N ALA A 472 -14.19 -13.99 -20.78
CA ALA A 472 -14.54 -12.58 -20.55
C ALA A 472 -15.78 -12.36 -19.65
N ASP A 473 -16.74 -13.27 -19.68
CA ASP A 473 -18.02 -13.21 -18.95
C ASP A 473 -18.07 -14.08 -17.68
N ASP A 474 -16.97 -14.77 -17.34
CA ASP A 474 -16.87 -15.54 -16.10
C ASP A 474 -16.74 -14.58 -14.89
N ASP A 475 -17.30 -14.99 -13.75
CA ASP A 475 -17.22 -14.23 -12.50
C ASP A 475 -15.85 -14.40 -11.83
N VAL A 476 -15.21 -13.28 -11.48
CA VAL A 476 -13.88 -13.30 -10.85
C VAL A 476 -13.94 -13.74 -9.39
N SER A 477 -15.10 -13.67 -8.72
CA SER A 477 -15.25 -14.03 -7.31
C SER A 477 -14.81 -15.45 -7.00
N GLU A 478 -15.02 -16.38 -7.94
CA GLU A 478 -14.74 -17.80 -7.72
C GLU A 478 -13.25 -18.08 -7.48
N ILE A 479 -12.34 -17.30 -8.07
CA ILE A 479 -10.89 -17.52 -7.94
C ILE A 479 -10.32 -17.05 -6.60
N PHE A 480 -11.13 -16.39 -5.77
CA PHE A 480 -10.71 -15.84 -4.48
C PHE A 480 -11.21 -16.66 -3.28
N LYS A 481 -12.19 -17.54 -3.49
CA LYS A 481 -12.82 -18.36 -2.45
C LYS A 481 -11.89 -19.48 -1.95
N ASN A 482 -12.35 -20.19 -0.92
CA ASN A 482 -11.73 -21.43 -0.43
C ASN A 482 -10.24 -21.25 -0.05
N GLY A 483 -9.91 -20.12 0.58
CA GLY A 483 -8.55 -19.79 1.01
C GLY A 483 -7.57 -19.43 -0.10
N ARG A 484 -7.98 -19.39 -1.37
CA ARG A 484 -7.08 -19.07 -2.49
C ARG A 484 -6.56 -17.65 -2.39
N ALA A 485 -7.42 -16.67 -2.14
CA ALA A 485 -7.01 -15.32 -1.81
C ALA A 485 -6.90 -15.13 -0.29
N SER A 486 -5.92 -14.33 0.12
CA SER A 486 -5.82 -13.85 1.50
C SER A 486 -6.64 -12.59 1.71
N ILE A 487 -7.03 -12.31 2.95
CA ILE A 487 -7.62 -11.04 3.36
C ILE A 487 -7.10 -10.67 4.75
N SER A 488 -6.78 -9.39 4.96
CA SER A 488 -5.88 -9.00 6.05
C SER A 488 -6.55 -8.15 7.12
N LEU A 489 -6.57 -8.68 8.35
CA LEU A 489 -6.77 -7.85 9.55
C LEU A 489 -5.42 -7.23 9.92
N GLY A 490 -5.32 -5.92 9.77
CA GLY A 490 -4.14 -5.14 10.13
C GLY A 490 -4.16 -4.68 11.59
N TYR A 491 -2.98 -4.38 12.15
CA TYR A 491 -2.86 -3.72 13.45
C TYR A 491 -1.58 -2.88 13.57
N ILE A 492 -1.56 -1.99 14.56
CA ILE A 492 -0.43 -1.10 14.86
C ILE A 492 -0.40 -0.73 16.35
N GLY A 493 0.77 -0.39 16.87
CA GLY A 493 0.92 0.35 18.11
C GLY A 493 0.89 -0.52 19.37
N ILE A 494 1.48 -1.73 19.33
CA ILE A 494 1.53 -2.60 20.52
C ILE A 494 2.27 -1.89 21.67
N HIS A 495 3.37 -1.20 21.38
CA HIS A 495 4.13 -0.44 22.37
C HIS A 495 3.25 0.59 23.10
N GLU A 496 2.55 1.44 22.35
CA GLU A 496 1.71 2.50 22.91
C GLU A 496 0.46 1.94 23.58
N THR A 497 -0.07 0.80 23.10
CA THR A 497 -1.18 0.09 23.74
C THR A 497 -0.79 -0.38 25.15
N ILE A 498 0.41 -0.96 25.29
CA ILE A 498 0.93 -1.39 26.59
C ILE A 498 1.19 -0.19 27.50
N ASN A 499 1.75 0.90 26.98
CA ASN A 499 1.95 2.12 27.77
C ASN A 499 0.61 2.72 28.26
N ALA A 500 -0.40 2.78 27.40
CA ALA A 500 -1.72 3.31 27.76
C ALA A 500 -2.46 2.47 28.81
N LEU A 501 -2.26 1.14 28.84
CA LEU A 501 -2.89 0.25 29.81
C LEU A 501 -2.14 0.17 31.14
N TYR A 502 -0.80 0.16 31.11
CA TYR A 502 0.03 -0.24 32.25
C TYR A 502 1.06 0.81 32.71
N GLY A 503 1.42 1.78 31.86
CA GLY A 503 2.06 3.08 32.16
C GLY A 503 3.39 3.16 32.94
N ASN A 504 3.87 2.07 33.53
CA ASN A 504 4.85 2.15 34.62
C ASN A 504 6.26 1.64 34.25
N GLN A 505 6.39 0.91 33.14
CA GLN A 505 7.65 0.30 32.73
C GLN A 505 7.64 0.05 31.22
N HIS A 506 8.80 0.18 30.56
CA HIS A 506 8.93 -0.13 29.15
C HIS A 506 8.81 -1.65 28.92
N MET A 507 8.04 -2.07 27.92
CA MET A 507 7.75 -3.49 27.69
C MET A 507 8.98 -4.37 27.46
N TYR A 508 10.05 -3.86 26.85
CA TYR A 508 11.32 -4.59 26.72
C TYR A 508 11.92 -5.02 28.07
N ASP A 509 11.79 -4.19 29.11
CA ASP A 509 12.40 -4.41 30.43
C ASP A 509 11.50 -5.25 31.36
N SER A 510 10.33 -5.71 30.89
CA SER A 510 9.33 -6.39 31.69
C SER A 510 8.73 -7.58 30.96
N GLU A 511 9.13 -8.79 31.38
CA GLU A 511 8.61 -10.03 30.79
C GLU A 511 7.08 -10.10 30.84
N ALA A 512 6.47 -9.72 31.97
CA ALA A 512 5.02 -9.66 32.13
C ALA A 512 4.36 -8.73 31.09
N LEU A 513 4.93 -7.56 30.79
CA LEU A 513 4.38 -6.66 29.77
C LEU A 513 4.60 -7.18 28.35
N ARG A 514 5.70 -7.91 28.10
CA ARG A 514 5.89 -8.62 26.81
C ARG A 514 4.81 -9.66 26.59
N GLU A 515 4.53 -10.47 27.60
CA GLU A 515 3.45 -11.48 27.56
C GLU A 515 2.08 -10.84 27.28
N LYS A 516 1.77 -9.69 27.90
CA LYS A 516 0.56 -8.92 27.59
C LYS A 516 0.51 -8.49 26.12
N GLY A 517 1.63 -7.99 25.58
CA GLY A 517 1.71 -7.61 24.17
C GLY A 517 1.49 -8.79 23.22
N VAL A 518 2.08 -9.95 23.53
CA VAL A 518 1.88 -11.20 22.79
C VAL A 518 0.41 -11.67 22.88
N ALA A 519 -0.20 -11.60 24.05
CA ALA A 519 -1.60 -11.99 24.26
C ALA A 519 -2.58 -11.16 23.42
N ILE A 520 -2.33 -9.86 23.24
CA ILE A 520 -3.13 -9.00 22.36
C ILE A 520 -3.06 -9.52 20.91
N VAL A 521 -1.84 -9.79 20.41
CA VAL A 521 -1.64 -10.29 19.04
C VAL A 521 -2.22 -11.70 18.87
N GLN A 522 -2.12 -12.55 19.89
CA GLN A 522 -2.76 -13.87 19.90
C GLN A 522 -4.28 -13.75 19.76
N ARG A 523 -4.94 -12.86 20.53
CA ARG A 523 -6.39 -12.66 20.42
C ARG A 523 -6.83 -12.21 19.03
N LEU A 524 -6.04 -11.35 18.37
CA LEU A 524 -6.27 -10.95 16.98
C LEU A 524 -6.11 -12.12 16.01
N ARG A 525 -5.13 -13.00 16.26
CA ARG A 525 -4.90 -14.21 15.47
C ARG A 525 -6.07 -15.18 15.61
N ASP A 526 -6.53 -15.43 16.82
CA ASP A 526 -7.67 -16.31 17.08
C ASP A 526 -8.92 -15.82 16.33
N ALA A 527 -9.14 -14.50 16.27
CA ALA A 527 -10.26 -13.93 15.55
C ALA A 527 -10.22 -14.23 14.04
N VAL A 528 -9.06 -14.04 13.38
CA VAL A 528 -8.94 -14.31 11.94
C VAL A 528 -9.01 -15.79 11.62
N ASP A 529 -8.54 -16.67 12.51
CA ASP A 529 -8.64 -18.13 12.33
C ASP A 529 -10.12 -18.57 12.39
N VAL A 530 -10.90 -18.06 13.36
CA VAL A 530 -12.35 -18.28 13.41
C VAL A 530 -13.05 -17.76 12.14
N TRP A 531 -12.71 -16.56 11.67
CA TRP A 531 -13.34 -16.00 10.46
C TRP A 531 -13.00 -16.81 9.20
N LYS A 532 -11.78 -17.35 9.13
CA LYS A 532 -11.35 -18.23 8.03
C LYS A 532 -12.19 -19.51 8.02
N GLU A 533 -12.39 -20.14 9.16
CA GLU A 533 -13.23 -21.35 9.28
C GLU A 533 -14.69 -21.06 8.93
N GLU A 534 -15.26 -19.96 9.41
CA GLU A 534 -16.67 -19.63 9.20
C GLU A 534 -17.00 -19.20 7.76
N THR A 535 -16.06 -18.54 7.07
CA THR A 535 -16.32 -17.93 5.75
C THR A 535 -15.66 -18.64 4.58
N GLY A 536 -14.66 -19.48 4.84
CA GLY A 536 -13.83 -20.11 3.81
C GLY A 536 -12.84 -19.16 3.10
N TYR A 537 -12.80 -17.87 3.42
CA TYR A 537 -11.81 -16.94 2.88
C TYR A 537 -10.52 -16.96 3.70
N GLY A 538 -9.37 -16.69 3.08
CA GLY A 538 -8.06 -16.73 3.71
C GLY A 538 -7.78 -15.54 4.65
N PHE A 539 -8.61 -15.33 5.67
CA PHE A 539 -8.35 -14.35 6.72
C PHE A 539 -7.00 -14.62 7.40
N SER A 540 -6.23 -13.55 7.61
CA SER A 540 -4.90 -13.63 8.19
C SER A 540 -4.55 -12.34 8.92
N LEU A 541 -3.71 -12.46 9.95
CA LEU A 541 -3.28 -11.32 10.76
C LEU A 541 -2.06 -10.66 10.10
N TYR A 542 -2.14 -9.35 9.90
CA TYR A 542 -1.20 -8.57 9.12
C TYR A 542 -0.58 -7.45 9.96
N SER A 543 0.73 -7.47 10.06
CA SER A 543 1.48 -6.36 10.65
C SER A 543 1.52 -5.23 9.63
N THR A 544 0.66 -4.22 9.77
CA THR A 544 0.45 -3.18 8.73
C THR A 544 1.69 -2.30 8.53
N PRO A 545 2.24 -2.16 7.31
CA PRO A 545 3.30 -1.20 7.02
C PRO A 545 2.76 0.22 7.23
N SER A 546 3.20 0.85 8.31
CA SER A 546 2.64 2.11 8.75
C SER A 546 3.46 3.30 8.26
N GLU A 547 3.31 3.63 6.97
CA GLU A 547 3.96 4.82 6.39
C GLU A 547 3.26 6.11 6.83
N ASN A 548 1.97 6.24 6.50
CA ASN A 548 1.16 7.40 6.86
C ASN A 548 0.20 7.09 8.02
N LEU A 549 -0.06 5.81 8.27
CA LEU A 549 -1.05 5.40 9.28
C LEU A 549 -0.58 5.72 10.71
N CYS A 550 0.74 5.70 10.95
CA CYS A 550 1.34 5.96 12.26
C CYS A 550 1.05 7.39 12.71
N ASP A 551 1.22 8.36 11.80
CA ASP A 551 0.86 9.77 11.99
C ASP A 551 -0.66 9.93 12.08
N ARG A 552 -1.41 9.34 11.13
CA ARG A 552 -2.87 9.54 11.04
C ARG A 552 -3.59 9.12 12.32
N PHE A 553 -3.32 7.92 12.83
CA PHE A 553 -3.98 7.44 14.05
C PHE A 553 -3.56 8.28 15.26
N CYS A 554 -2.25 8.52 15.44
CA CYS A 554 -1.76 9.34 16.53
C CYS A 554 -2.39 10.74 16.53
N ARG A 555 -2.53 11.38 15.36
CA ARG A 555 -3.14 12.71 15.22
C ARG A 555 -4.63 12.71 15.56
N LEU A 556 -5.39 11.70 15.13
CA LEU A 556 -6.82 11.59 15.45
C LEU A 556 -7.03 11.34 16.95
N ASP A 557 -6.18 10.52 17.56
CA ASP A 557 -6.26 10.23 18.99
C ASP A 557 -5.77 11.40 19.83
N THR A 558 -4.76 12.15 19.37
CA THR A 558 -4.34 13.41 20.00
C THR A 558 -5.47 14.43 20.00
N ALA A 559 -6.26 14.49 18.91
CA ALA A 559 -7.39 15.41 18.83
C ALA A 559 -8.52 15.07 19.81
N GLU A 560 -8.65 13.81 20.23
CA GLU A 560 -9.73 13.36 21.11
C GLU A 560 -9.32 13.19 22.57
N PHE A 561 -8.11 12.70 22.83
CA PHE A 561 -7.60 12.43 24.18
C PHE A 561 -6.51 13.41 24.64
N GLY A 562 -6.03 14.28 23.74
CA GLY A 562 -4.91 15.17 24.02
C GLY A 562 -3.56 14.47 23.91
N ILE A 563 -2.54 15.14 24.47
CA ILE A 563 -1.18 14.60 24.54
C ILE A 563 -1.08 13.67 25.74
N VAL A 564 -0.80 12.39 25.48
CA VAL A 564 -0.65 11.33 26.48
C VAL A 564 0.80 10.85 26.43
N GLU A 565 1.48 10.92 27.56
CA GLU A 565 2.89 10.55 27.72
C GLU A 565 3.13 9.07 27.35
N GLY A 566 4.16 8.81 26.55
CA GLY A 566 4.50 7.47 26.05
C GLY A 566 3.50 6.90 25.05
N VAL A 567 2.51 7.67 24.59
CA VAL A 567 1.46 7.21 23.67
C VAL A 567 1.35 8.16 22.47
N THR A 568 0.80 9.37 22.66
CA THR A 568 0.57 10.34 21.56
C THR A 568 1.58 11.49 21.52
N ASP A 569 2.35 11.67 22.58
CA ASP A 569 3.37 12.71 22.75
C ASP A 569 4.47 12.73 21.67
N LYS A 570 4.84 11.55 21.15
CA LYS A 570 5.83 11.45 20.08
C LYS A 570 5.31 11.78 18.67
N GLY A 571 3.99 11.89 18.50
CA GLY A 571 3.36 12.26 17.23
C GLY A 571 3.25 11.11 16.21
N TYR A 572 3.56 9.87 16.58
CA TYR A 572 3.39 8.68 15.75
C TYR A 572 3.20 7.43 16.61
N TYR A 573 2.64 6.37 16.03
CA TYR A 573 2.60 5.04 16.66
C TYR A 573 3.65 4.09 16.08
N THR A 574 4.27 3.29 16.95
CA THR A 574 5.24 2.27 16.57
C THR A 574 4.57 1.20 15.70
N ASN A 575 5.30 0.78 14.67
CA ASN A 575 4.78 -0.09 13.62
C ASN A 575 4.50 -1.51 14.16
N SER A 576 3.23 -1.92 14.19
CA SER A 576 2.82 -3.28 14.59
C SER A 576 3.39 -3.72 15.94
N PHE A 577 4.26 -4.73 15.94
CA PHE A 577 4.91 -5.32 17.10
C PHE A 577 6.37 -4.85 17.31
N HIS A 578 6.85 -3.94 16.47
CA HIS A 578 8.26 -3.54 16.52
C HIS A 578 8.63 -2.96 17.87
N LEU A 579 9.88 -3.23 18.29
CA LEU A 579 10.45 -2.56 19.44
C LEU A 579 10.43 -1.05 19.20
N ASP A 580 10.13 -0.27 20.24
CA ASP A 580 10.17 1.18 20.15
C ASP A 580 11.53 1.69 19.68
N VAL A 581 11.51 2.66 18.76
CA VAL A 581 12.70 3.07 18.01
C VAL A 581 13.70 3.85 18.87
N GLU A 582 13.29 4.33 20.06
CA GLU A 582 14.14 5.02 21.02
C GLU A 582 14.82 4.04 21.99
N LYS A 583 14.35 2.79 22.06
CA LYS A 583 14.89 1.78 22.97
C LYS A 583 16.23 1.25 22.44
N LYS A 584 17.32 1.70 23.07
CA LYS A 584 18.67 1.28 22.74
C LYS A 584 18.94 -0.16 23.17
N VAL A 585 19.11 -1.05 22.19
CA VAL A 585 19.42 -2.48 22.35
C VAL A 585 20.43 -2.91 21.29
N ASN A 586 21.07 -4.07 21.50
CA ASN A 586 21.87 -4.71 20.46
C ASN A 586 20.93 -5.40 19.42
N PRO A 587 21.41 -5.77 18.22
CA PRO A 587 20.52 -6.31 17.18
C PRO A 587 19.94 -7.69 17.55
N TYR A 588 20.68 -8.50 18.31
CA TYR A 588 20.25 -9.83 18.76
C TYR A 588 19.07 -9.72 19.74
N ASP A 589 19.19 -8.86 20.75
CA ASP A 589 18.13 -8.60 21.72
C ASP A 589 16.84 -8.09 21.05
N LYS A 590 16.98 -7.26 20.00
CA LYS A 590 15.83 -6.79 19.23
C LYS A 590 15.17 -7.93 18.44
N ILE A 591 15.96 -8.79 17.82
CA ILE A 591 15.45 -9.98 17.12
C ILE A 591 14.70 -10.87 18.11
N ASP A 592 15.26 -11.14 19.29
CA ASP A 592 14.63 -11.97 20.32
C ASP A 592 13.33 -11.38 20.83
N PHE A 593 13.29 -10.05 21.04
CA PHE A 593 12.08 -9.35 21.42
C PHE A 593 10.97 -9.48 20.35
N GLU A 594 11.33 -9.42 19.07
CA GLU A 594 10.37 -9.46 17.96
C GLU A 594 9.99 -10.88 17.52
N ALA A 595 10.82 -11.88 17.79
CA ALA A 595 10.64 -13.28 17.34
C ALA A 595 9.31 -13.96 17.71
N PRO A 596 8.64 -13.66 18.85
CA PRO A 596 7.35 -14.27 19.19
C PRO A 596 6.19 -13.86 18.27
N TYR A 597 6.29 -12.71 17.58
CA TYR A 597 5.15 -12.12 16.86
C TYR A 597 4.92 -12.66 15.44
N PRO A 598 5.93 -12.93 14.59
CA PRO A 598 5.72 -13.45 13.24
C PRO A 598 4.87 -14.72 13.15
N PRO A 599 5.00 -15.74 14.03
CA PRO A 599 4.10 -16.90 14.04
C PRO A 599 2.61 -16.53 14.24
N LEU A 600 2.33 -15.48 15.01
CA LEU A 600 0.98 -14.99 15.27
C LEU A 600 0.48 -14.12 14.10
N ALA A 601 1.30 -13.18 13.62
CA ALA A 601 0.98 -12.28 12.53
C ALA A 601 1.36 -12.86 11.15
N ASN A 602 1.04 -14.13 10.92
CA ASN A 602 1.50 -14.93 9.78
C ASN A 602 1.05 -14.43 8.40
N GLY A 603 0.04 -13.56 8.32
CA GLY A 603 -0.40 -12.89 7.09
C GLY A 603 0.50 -11.74 6.66
N GLY A 604 1.35 -11.23 7.57
CA GLY A 604 2.45 -10.35 7.20
C GLY A 604 3.26 -9.84 8.38
N PHE A 605 4.58 -9.89 8.22
CA PHE A 605 5.58 -9.57 9.25
C PHE A 605 6.89 -9.17 8.58
N ILE A 606 7.76 -8.47 9.30
CA ILE A 606 9.17 -8.26 8.98
C ILE A 606 9.85 -7.71 10.23
N CYS A 607 11.10 -8.07 10.49
CA CYS A 607 11.90 -7.49 11.56
C CYS A 607 13.01 -6.63 10.95
N TYR A 608 13.44 -5.58 11.64
CA TYR A 608 14.48 -4.67 11.13
C TYR A 608 15.62 -4.47 12.12
N GLY A 609 16.84 -4.39 11.60
CA GLY A 609 17.99 -3.85 12.32
C GLY A 609 18.38 -2.47 11.79
N GLU A 610 18.58 -1.50 12.69
CA GLU A 610 19.18 -0.20 12.42
C GLU A 610 20.69 -0.27 12.64
N TYR A 611 21.46 -0.02 11.59
CA TYR A 611 22.91 -0.15 11.56
C TYR A 611 23.57 1.17 11.19
N PRO A 612 24.80 1.41 11.68
CA PRO A 612 25.65 2.45 11.12
C PRO A 612 26.12 2.05 9.71
N ASN A 613 26.95 2.87 9.08
CA ASN A 613 27.60 2.48 7.83
C ASN A 613 28.45 1.20 8.05
N ILE A 614 27.99 0.10 7.45
CA ILE A 614 28.54 -1.24 7.66
C ILE A 614 29.38 -1.73 6.46
N GLN A 615 29.67 -0.88 5.47
CA GLN A 615 30.42 -1.27 4.25
C GLN A 615 31.81 -1.85 4.54
N HIS A 616 32.44 -1.44 5.65
CA HIS A 616 33.75 -1.92 6.06
C HIS A 616 33.70 -3.16 6.96
N ASN A 617 32.52 -3.63 7.37
CA ASN A 617 32.35 -4.75 8.29
C ASN A 617 31.19 -5.67 7.87
N LEU A 618 31.32 -6.26 6.69
CA LEU A 618 30.34 -7.23 6.18
C LEU A 618 30.18 -8.44 7.11
N LYS A 619 31.23 -8.79 7.87
CA LYS A 619 31.17 -9.93 8.80
C LYS A 619 30.18 -9.68 9.94
N ALA A 620 30.17 -8.49 10.54
CA ALA A 620 29.16 -8.16 11.55
C ALA A 620 27.73 -8.17 10.99
N LEU A 621 27.52 -7.76 9.73
CA LEU A 621 26.21 -7.87 9.10
C LEU A 621 25.83 -9.33 8.87
N GLU A 622 26.78 -10.15 8.42
CA GLU A 622 26.60 -11.59 8.23
C GLU A 622 26.22 -12.28 9.53
N ASP A 623 26.90 -12.00 10.65
CA ASP A 623 26.63 -12.64 11.93
C ASP A 623 25.20 -12.36 12.42
N VAL A 624 24.68 -11.15 12.16
CA VAL A 624 23.27 -10.85 12.47
C VAL A 624 22.30 -11.50 11.49
N TRP A 625 22.66 -11.62 10.20
CA TRP A 625 21.85 -12.38 9.24
C TRP A 625 21.76 -13.85 9.64
N ASP A 626 22.88 -14.45 10.05
CA ASP A 626 22.97 -15.84 10.51
C ASP A 626 22.19 -16.02 11.81
N TYR A 627 22.28 -15.09 12.76
CA TYR A 627 21.44 -15.12 13.96
C TYR A 627 19.96 -15.04 13.60
N SER A 628 19.58 -14.14 12.68
CA SER A 628 18.19 -14.02 12.26
C SER A 628 17.63 -15.31 11.63
N TYR A 629 18.49 -16.13 11.02
CA TYR A 629 18.11 -17.37 10.33
C TYR A 629 17.31 -18.32 11.21
N GLU A 630 17.70 -18.45 12.48
CA GLU A 630 17.08 -19.38 13.42
C GLU A 630 15.88 -18.76 14.17
N HIS A 631 15.71 -17.44 14.10
CA HIS A 631 14.79 -16.71 14.99
C HIS A 631 13.60 -16.09 14.25
N VAL A 632 13.83 -15.45 13.10
CA VAL A 632 12.79 -14.67 12.40
C VAL A 632 12.69 -15.02 10.92
N PRO A 633 11.48 -15.04 10.33
CA PRO A 633 11.28 -15.44 8.93
C PRO A 633 11.68 -14.39 7.88
N TYR A 634 11.56 -13.11 8.19
CA TYR A 634 11.83 -12.02 7.24
C TYR A 634 12.55 -10.88 7.96
N TYR A 635 13.76 -10.57 7.51
CA TYR A 635 14.64 -9.59 8.14
C TYR A 635 15.14 -8.56 7.13
N GLY A 636 15.10 -7.28 7.49
CA GLY A 636 15.61 -6.18 6.69
C GLY A 636 16.75 -5.44 7.39
N THR A 637 17.70 -4.97 6.58
CA THR A 637 18.85 -4.20 7.06
C THR A 637 18.65 -2.72 6.74
N ASN A 638 18.74 -1.87 7.76
CA ASN A 638 18.71 -0.42 7.61
C ASN A 638 20.09 0.16 7.87
N THR A 639 20.77 0.60 6.81
CA THR A 639 22.02 1.36 6.90
C THR A 639 21.82 2.70 6.19
N PRO A 640 22.33 3.82 6.72
CA PRO A 640 22.27 5.12 6.06
C PRO A 640 23.22 5.12 4.85
N ILE A 641 22.73 5.56 3.69
CA ILE A 641 23.50 5.59 2.44
C ILE A 641 23.23 6.93 1.75
N ASP A 642 23.95 7.95 2.20
CA ASP A 642 23.77 9.30 1.69
C ASP A 642 24.99 9.80 0.95
N GLU A 643 24.74 10.63 -0.06
CA GLU A 643 25.76 11.25 -0.88
C GLU A 643 25.46 12.72 -1.12
N CYS A 644 26.48 13.57 -0.94
CA CYS A 644 26.43 14.99 -1.29
C CYS A 644 27.22 15.23 -2.59
N TYR A 645 26.54 15.61 -3.66
CA TYR A 645 27.17 15.88 -4.96
C TYR A 645 27.95 17.20 -5.01
N GLU A 646 27.77 18.07 -4.01
CA GLU A 646 28.47 19.36 -3.93
C GLU A 646 29.88 19.23 -3.33
N CYS A 647 30.04 18.41 -2.27
CA CYS A 647 31.31 18.27 -1.55
C CYS A 647 31.90 16.85 -1.58
N GLY A 648 31.23 15.91 -2.26
CA GLY A 648 31.60 14.51 -2.40
C GLY A 648 31.51 13.69 -1.12
N PHE A 649 30.78 14.16 -0.10
CA PHE A 649 30.61 13.42 1.16
C PHE A 649 29.74 12.19 0.93
N THR A 650 30.20 11.02 1.40
CA THR A 650 29.44 9.78 1.48
C THR A 650 29.37 9.33 2.93
N GLY A 651 28.16 9.07 3.44
CA GLY A 651 27.97 8.75 4.86
C GLY A 651 26.54 8.94 5.31
N GLU A 652 26.34 9.20 6.61
CA GLU A 652 25.03 9.52 7.18
C GLU A 652 24.86 11.03 7.29
N PHE A 653 23.76 11.54 6.73
CA PHE A 653 23.35 12.94 6.87
C PHE A 653 22.68 13.18 8.23
N GLU A 654 22.78 14.42 8.72
CA GLU A 654 22.06 14.84 9.92
C GLU A 654 20.55 14.90 9.64
N CYS A 655 19.77 14.13 10.41
CA CYS A 655 18.33 14.10 10.30
C CYS A 655 17.70 15.17 11.21
N THR A 656 16.98 16.12 10.63
CA THR A 656 16.30 17.22 11.33
C THR A 656 14.79 17.13 11.11
N SER A 657 13.99 17.95 11.81
CA SER A 657 12.55 18.04 11.54
C SER A 657 12.21 18.61 10.15
N LYS A 658 13.19 19.21 9.46
CA LYS A 658 13.02 19.81 8.13
C LYS A 658 13.59 18.94 7.00
N GLY A 659 14.10 17.75 7.30
CA GLY A 659 14.76 16.86 6.34
C GLY A 659 16.22 16.60 6.71
N PHE A 660 17.06 16.38 5.69
CA PHE A 660 18.41 15.88 5.85
C PHE A 660 19.47 16.89 5.39
N THR A 661 20.55 17.02 6.16
CA THR A 661 21.62 17.98 5.90
C THR A 661 22.97 17.29 5.85
N CYS A 662 23.78 17.62 4.84
CA CYS A 662 25.14 17.13 4.74
C CYS A 662 26.01 17.69 5.89
N PRO A 663 26.61 16.84 6.74
CA PRO A 663 27.39 17.29 7.90
C PRO A 663 28.70 17.99 7.51
N LYS A 664 29.19 17.78 6.29
CA LYS A 664 30.46 18.35 5.80
C LYS A 664 30.31 19.79 5.27
N CYS A 665 29.20 20.12 4.62
CA CYS A 665 29.05 21.42 3.94
C CYS A 665 27.69 22.10 4.16
N GLY A 666 26.77 21.51 4.92
CA GLY A 666 25.44 22.07 5.17
C GLY A 666 24.46 21.96 3.99
N ASN A 667 24.85 21.28 2.90
CA ASN A 667 23.99 21.12 1.73
C ASN A 667 22.74 20.29 2.08
N HIS A 668 21.59 20.82 1.70
CA HIS A 668 20.25 20.24 1.85
C HIS A 668 19.41 20.44 0.58
N ASP A 669 20.04 20.84 -0.53
CA ASP A 669 19.39 20.96 -1.83
C ASP A 669 19.12 19.56 -2.39
N ALA A 670 17.83 19.21 -2.50
CA ALA A 670 17.34 17.95 -3.04
C ALA A 670 17.88 17.60 -4.43
N ALA A 671 18.26 18.60 -5.25
CA ALA A 671 18.85 18.35 -6.57
C ALA A 671 20.33 17.92 -6.49
N ARG A 672 21.00 18.17 -5.36
CA ARG A 672 22.44 18.01 -5.17
C ARG A 672 22.80 17.02 -4.05
N VAL A 673 21.82 16.32 -3.51
CA VAL A 673 22.00 15.26 -2.53
C VAL A 673 21.29 13.99 -2.99
N SER A 674 21.62 12.87 -2.36
CA SER A 674 20.87 11.64 -2.46
C SER A 674 20.80 11.05 -1.07
N VAL A 675 19.60 11.04 -0.50
CA VAL A 675 19.36 10.45 0.81
C VAL A 675 18.43 9.29 0.60
N THR A 676 18.76 8.12 1.15
CA THR A 676 17.87 6.96 1.07
C THR A 676 17.60 6.45 2.48
N ARG A 677 16.33 6.32 2.82
CA ARG A 677 15.89 5.79 4.12
C ARG A 677 14.78 4.79 3.92
N ARG A 678 14.69 3.80 4.80
CA ARG A 678 13.55 2.90 4.81
C ARG A 678 12.35 3.61 5.41
N VAL A 679 11.32 3.79 4.61
CA VAL A 679 10.05 4.38 5.03
C VAL A 679 9.36 3.38 5.97
N CYS A 680 8.78 2.32 5.42
CA CYS A 680 8.16 1.26 6.21
C CYS A 680 8.69 -0.10 5.76
N GLY A 681 8.06 -0.69 4.75
CA GLY A 681 8.52 -1.86 4.05
C GLY A 681 9.61 -1.56 3.04
N TYR A 682 9.55 -0.40 2.39
CA TYR A 682 10.35 -0.05 1.21
C TYR A 682 11.20 1.21 1.43
N LEU A 683 12.14 1.45 0.52
CA LEU A 683 13.04 2.61 0.56
C LEU A 683 12.34 3.87 0.03
N GLY A 684 12.67 5.03 0.55
CA GLY A 684 12.25 6.32 0.01
C GLY A 684 13.45 7.24 -0.18
N SER A 685 13.27 8.25 -1.04
CA SER A 685 14.24 9.33 -1.23
C SER A 685 13.70 10.60 -0.54
N PRO A 686 13.86 10.74 0.79
CA PRO A 686 13.25 11.83 1.56
C PRO A 686 13.75 13.22 1.17
N ASP A 687 14.90 13.32 0.53
CA ASP A 687 15.41 14.55 -0.09
C ASP A 687 14.51 15.03 -1.23
N ALA A 688 14.11 14.13 -2.12
CA ALA A 688 13.22 14.45 -3.24
C ALA A 688 11.74 14.48 -2.82
N ARG A 689 11.39 13.65 -1.83
CA ARG A 689 10.01 13.40 -1.40
C ARG A 689 9.93 13.29 0.13
N PRO A 690 9.76 14.42 0.84
CA PRO A 690 9.81 14.46 2.29
C PRO A 690 8.79 13.53 2.95
N PHE A 691 9.14 13.01 4.12
CA PHE A 691 8.22 12.25 4.95
C PHE A 691 7.08 13.12 5.48
N ASN A 692 5.96 12.48 5.83
CA ASN A 692 4.97 13.12 6.70
C ASN A 692 5.61 13.42 8.08
N ALA A 693 4.98 14.31 8.85
CA ALA A 693 5.55 14.81 10.10
C ALA A 693 5.84 13.69 11.12
N GLY A 694 4.85 12.83 11.41
CA GLY A 694 5.05 11.71 12.34
C GLY A 694 6.15 10.75 11.87
N LYS A 695 6.26 10.50 10.57
CA LYS A 695 7.29 9.64 10.01
C LYS A 695 8.68 10.25 10.05
N GLN A 696 8.80 11.56 9.84
CA GLN A 696 10.06 12.28 10.01
C GLN A 696 10.53 12.20 11.47
N GLU A 697 9.62 12.37 12.44
CA GLU A 697 9.96 12.25 13.86
C GLU A 697 10.33 10.82 14.26
N GLU A 698 9.65 9.80 13.70
CA GLU A 698 10.03 8.40 13.90
C GLU A 698 11.46 8.12 13.40
N VAL A 699 11.79 8.51 12.16
CA VAL A 699 13.13 8.28 11.59
C VAL A 699 14.22 9.02 12.36
N LYS A 700 13.95 10.24 12.83
CA LYS A 700 14.87 11.04 13.63
C LYS A 700 15.19 10.42 14.99
N ARG A 701 14.27 9.63 15.54
CA ARG A 701 14.38 9.00 16.86
C ARG A 701 14.98 7.59 16.82
N ARG A 702 15.20 7.01 15.64
CA ARG A 702 15.80 5.68 15.48
C ARG A 702 17.21 5.62 16.05
N VAL A 703 17.40 4.77 17.05
CA VAL A 703 18.73 4.44 17.58
C VAL A 703 19.37 3.32 16.77
N LYS A 704 20.70 3.35 16.63
CA LYS A 704 21.46 2.25 16.00
C LYS A 704 21.65 1.11 16.99
N HIS A 705 21.52 -0.13 16.51
CA HIS A 705 21.71 -1.33 17.33
C HIS A 705 23.17 -1.81 17.35
N LEU A 706 23.99 -1.41 16.37
CA LEU A 706 25.44 -1.62 16.38
C LEU A 706 26.20 -0.31 16.64
N ALA A 707 27.29 -0.41 17.40
CA ALA A 707 28.23 0.69 17.61
C ALA A 707 29.17 0.88 16.40
N ASN A 708 29.71 2.10 16.22
CA ASN A 708 30.64 2.46 15.14
C ASN A 708 32.04 1.83 15.23
N GLY A 709 32.25 0.88 16.13
CA GLY A 709 33.53 0.20 16.35
C GLY A 709 33.30 -1.30 16.46
N GLN A 710 34.23 -2.07 15.90
CA GLN A 710 34.30 -3.53 15.85
C GLN A 710 33.53 -4.22 16.98
N ILE A 711 32.60 -5.10 16.61
CA ILE A 711 32.21 -6.20 17.48
C ILE A 711 33.49 -7.04 17.65
N GLY A 712 33.88 -7.27 18.90
CA GLY A 712 35.14 -7.90 19.29
C GLY A 712 35.34 -9.30 18.74
#